data_AF-A0A7S1FKH9-F1
#
_entry.id   AF-A0A7S1FKH9-F1
#
_cell.length_a   1.000
_cell.length_b   1.000
_cell.length_c   1.000
_cell.angle_alpha   90.00
_cell.angle_beta   90.00
_cell.angle_gamma   90.00
#
_symmetry.space_group_name_H-M   'P 1'
#
loop_
_entity.id
_entity.type
_entity.pdbx_description
1 polymer ?
#
loop_
_entity_poly.entity_id
_entity_poly.type
_entity_poly.pdbx_seq_one_letter_code
_entity_poly.pdbx_strand_id
1 'polypeptide(L)'
;MFLKIFEVRVGTIRSECKAISLFTSAVLTPSHTSETTMRQSPSTGMRRPSAPPSASSATSSLAIALMFSSLRFTPARAFAGSSPAIRRTSAAFLRRPARLSHIIGRSASTRGIARSASTRGGDGDFSTWTFEEPCGRMDWTAGPDFDLQVTSELGSDAAASSSVVVVGMYGPPKPEEGEEKEGVDEGEKPLPDLAGLAASLDAELDGAIGALLVENRKDFKDGSATGSSLPVLRVVQNGMMRRIIVVGLGPAGASEEDAAASNGKLGAALAKVLKDEKAVESMVVSLPEGGSYDLVRISEQLYSGLYVDNRFRSGEKVVDVAKDLKTVTLVLPGTSEEIEKGAALALGVSMCKDIVNAPPNILNPKSLADTAQQIADSSDGTMTCKILNVEECEKRGMGSYLAVGRGAEVEPHFIHLTYKPKSGDVKRKVGIVGKGVTFDAGGYNIKTQMMELMKFDCGGSAAVLGAARTVAASHPEGVEVHFIVAACENLINGRAYRPSDILVASNGKTIEVLNTDAEGRLTMADALVYADKEVGAEKIVELSTLTGACMVALGDKLSGMWTHDDDLAAELEASSKASGDKTWRMPLPAEYEDQLKSKIADIQNLGGKYGGAITAALFLNHFVDKKKPFAHVDIAGPVWDATTGATGHGVKLLAGWIEKQGKE
;
A
#
# COMPACT_ATOMS: atom_id res chain seq x y z
N MET A 1 24.18 33.06 -37.47
CA MET A 1 25.47 33.26 -38.17
C MET A 1 25.34 34.55 -38.97
N PHE A 2 25.91 35.69 -38.59
CA PHE A 2 26.77 36.06 -37.44
C PHE A 2 25.90 36.74 -36.33
N LEU A 3 26.30 37.17 -35.11
CA LEU A 3 27.58 37.33 -34.37
C LEU A 3 28.34 38.66 -34.66
N LYS A 4 29.12 39.30 -33.75
CA LYS A 4 29.39 39.13 -32.29
C LYS A 4 29.96 40.48 -31.76
N ILE A 5 29.76 40.84 -30.46
CA ILE A 5 30.70 41.61 -29.57
C ILE A 5 30.95 43.11 -29.92
N PHE A 6 31.14 44.10 -29.02
CA PHE A 6 31.05 44.32 -27.54
C PHE A 6 30.61 45.81 -27.30
N GLU A 7 30.41 46.39 -26.10
CA GLU A 7 31.31 46.53 -24.93
C GLU A 7 30.54 46.86 -23.62
N VAL A 8 31.23 46.97 -22.47
CA VAL A 8 30.63 46.88 -21.10
C VAL A 8 31.34 47.77 -20.05
N ARG A 9 30.58 48.62 -19.32
CA ARG A 9 30.67 48.95 -17.85
C ARG A 9 29.68 50.07 -17.48
N VAL A 10 28.78 49.93 -16.49
CA VAL A 10 28.91 49.85 -15.00
C VAL A 10 29.12 51.21 -14.32
N GLY A 11 28.23 51.58 -13.38
CA GLY A 11 28.35 52.81 -12.55
C GLY A 11 27.11 53.08 -11.66
N THR A 12 27.09 52.53 -10.44
CA THR A 12 26.00 52.63 -9.45
C THR A 12 26.06 53.93 -8.63
N ILE A 13 24.92 54.48 -8.16
CA ILE A 13 24.70 54.98 -6.77
C ILE A 13 23.23 55.43 -6.55
N ARG A 14 22.73 55.27 -5.30
CA ARG A 14 21.43 55.75 -4.81
C ARG A 14 21.58 57.07 -4.05
N SER A 15 20.55 57.92 -4.08
CA SER A 15 20.15 58.73 -2.90
C SER A 15 18.73 59.29 -3.06
N GLU A 16 17.95 59.25 -1.98
CA GLU A 16 16.61 59.83 -1.87
C GLU A 16 16.66 61.19 -1.17
N CYS A 17 15.71 62.10 -1.44
CA CYS A 17 14.85 62.70 -0.39
C CYS A 17 13.97 63.86 -0.89
N LYS A 18 12.73 63.89 -0.34
CA LYS A 18 11.82 65.05 -0.18
C LYS A 18 11.25 65.71 -1.46
N ALA A 19 10.13 66.43 -1.40
CA ALA A 19 8.90 66.31 -0.58
C ALA A 19 7.89 67.35 -1.11
N ILE A 20 6.63 66.95 -1.36
CA ILE A 20 5.50 67.88 -1.55
C ILE A 20 4.31 67.37 -0.71
N SER A 21 3.42 68.29 -0.31
CA SER A 21 2.44 68.10 0.77
C SER A 21 1.10 68.76 0.41
N LEU A 22 0.05 68.46 1.20
CA LEU A 22 -1.33 68.97 1.13
C LEU A 22 -2.16 68.43 -0.06
N PHE A 23 -3.50 68.36 -0.01
CA PHE A 23 -4.48 69.00 0.90
C PHE A 23 -5.55 68.01 1.46
N THR A 24 -6.31 68.48 2.47
CA THR A 24 -7.40 67.79 3.21
C THR A 24 -8.69 67.60 2.37
N SER A 25 -9.76 66.88 2.76
CA SER A 25 -10.28 66.32 4.04
C SER A 25 -11.25 65.14 3.69
N ALA A 26 -12.10 64.45 4.51
CA ALA A 26 -12.63 64.49 5.89
C ALA A 26 -13.30 63.07 6.18
N VAL A 27 -14.08 62.68 7.22
CA VAL A 27 -14.48 63.16 8.58
C VAL A 27 -15.12 61.97 9.37
N LEU A 28 -14.94 61.86 10.71
CA LEU A 28 -15.73 61.06 11.73
C LEU A 28 -15.92 59.52 11.50
N THR A 29 -16.04 58.57 12.46
CA THR A 29 -15.96 58.44 13.95
C THR A 29 -15.78 56.93 14.28
N PRO A 30 -15.26 56.46 15.45
CA PRO A 30 -15.90 56.58 16.78
C PRO A 30 -14.94 56.71 17.99
N SER A 31 -15.47 56.70 19.23
CA SER A 31 -14.72 56.99 20.47
C SER A 31 -15.29 56.34 21.76
N HIS A 32 -14.39 55.96 22.69
CA HIS A 32 -14.57 55.60 24.12
C HIS A 32 -15.47 54.38 24.48
N THR A 33 -15.18 53.46 25.42
CA THR A 33 -14.30 53.29 26.61
C THR A 33 -14.81 53.71 28.01
N SER A 34 -15.06 52.72 28.87
CA SER A 34 -14.95 52.68 30.35
C SER A 34 -14.80 51.18 30.72
N GLU A 35 -13.82 50.68 31.47
CA GLU A 35 -13.45 50.89 32.90
C GLU A 35 -14.59 50.57 33.88
N THR A 36 -14.39 49.76 34.94
CA THR A 36 -13.78 50.23 36.21
C THR A 36 -13.41 49.09 37.21
N THR A 37 -12.10 48.79 37.40
CA THR A 37 -11.41 48.39 38.69
C THR A 37 -11.89 47.17 39.54
N MET A 38 -11.20 46.62 40.57
CA MET A 38 -9.78 46.57 41.02
C MET A 38 -9.55 45.43 42.04
N ARG A 39 -8.31 44.89 42.11
CA ARG A 39 -7.47 44.58 43.31
C ARG A 39 -6.23 43.79 42.83
N GLN A 40 -5.04 44.40 42.73
CA GLN A 40 -4.02 44.65 43.78
C GLN A 40 -3.16 43.41 44.16
N SER A 41 -1.90 43.68 44.52
CA SER A 41 -0.69 42.83 44.37
C SER A 41 0.05 42.70 45.75
N PRO A 42 1.39 42.42 45.95
CA PRO A 42 2.53 42.26 45.02
C PRO A 42 3.68 41.24 45.33
N SER A 43 4.52 40.97 44.32
CA SER A 43 6.00 40.68 44.39
C SER A 43 6.50 39.41 45.11
N THR A 44 7.68 38.80 44.88
CA THR A 44 8.93 39.02 44.06
C THR A 44 9.39 37.68 43.41
N GLY A 45 10.36 37.56 42.47
CA GLY A 45 11.16 38.53 41.72
C GLY A 45 12.66 38.14 41.57
N MET A 46 13.22 38.11 40.34
CA MET A 46 14.65 37.85 39.96
C MET A 46 15.17 36.40 40.16
N ARG A 47 16.16 35.85 39.41
CA ARG A 47 16.98 36.28 38.23
C ARG A 47 17.55 35.04 37.48
N ARG A 48 17.97 35.17 36.20
CA ARG A 48 18.92 34.24 35.52
C ARG A 48 20.38 34.68 35.75
N PRO A 49 21.39 33.81 35.53
CA PRO A 49 22.22 33.98 34.31
C PRO A 49 22.77 32.67 33.65
N SER A 50 23.53 32.90 32.59
CA SER A 50 24.14 32.05 31.54
C SER A 50 25.27 31.06 31.92
N ALA A 51 25.59 30.14 30.98
CA ALA A 51 26.86 29.39 30.82
C ALA A 51 27.94 30.27 30.12
N PRO A 52 29.16 29.81 29.70
CA PRO A 52 29.84 28.47 29.75
C PRO A 52 31.31 28.61 30.29
N PRO A 53 32.42 27.98 29.79
CA PRO A 53 32.71 26.66 29.20
C PRO A 53 33.93 25.87 29.82
N SER A 54 34.19 24.66 29.31
CA SER A 54 35.53 24.02 29.05
C SER A 54 36.39 23.27 30.11
N ALA A 55 36.72 22.02 29.74
CA ALA A 55 38.04 21.33 29.72
C ALA A 55 38.82 20.84 30.98
N SER A 56 39.11 19.52 30.99
CA SER A 56 40.29 18.83 31.56
C SER A 56 40.42 18.75 33.11
N SER A 57 41.10 17.77 33.74
CA SER A 57 41.64 16.45 33.33
C SER A 57 41.96 15.60 34.59
N ALA A 58 42.27 14.30 34.41
CA ALA A 58 43.00 13.43 35.35
C ALA A 58 42.29 13.09 36.70
N THR A 59 42.61 12.03 37.45
CA THR A 59 43.20 10.69 37.17
C THR A 59 42.92 9.81 38.40
N SER A 60 42.64 8.51 38.23
CA SER A 60 43.13 7.46 39.14
C SER A 60 42.85 6.07 38.55
N SER A 61 43.91 5.27 38.40
CA SER A 61 43.81 3.87 37.96
C SER A 61 44.00 2.92 39.15
N LEU A 62 43.39 1.73 39.07
CA LEU A 62 43.90 0.53 39.73
C LEU A 62 43.94 -0.60 38.69
N ALA A 63 44.95 -1.47 38.74
CA ALA A 63 45.27 -2.37 37.64
C ALA A 63 45.99 -3.65 38.12
N ILE A 64 46.19 -4.60 37.17
CA ILE A 64 47.02 -5.83 37.27
C ILE A 64 46.27 -6.96 38.02
N ALA A 65 46.27 -8.24 37.58
CA ALA A 65 47.28 -8.97 36.80
C ALA A 65 46.77 -9.79 35.59
N LEU A 66 47.73 -10.22 34.76
CA LEU A 66 47.60 -11.18 33.66
C LEU A 66 48.07 -12.59 34.09
N MET A 67 47.58 -13.62 33.40
CA MET A 67 48.28 -14.90 33.21
C MET A 67 48.13 -15.35 31.76
N PHE A 68 49.25 -15.60 31.09
CA PHE A 68 49.35 -16.17 29.74
C PHE A 68 50.27 -17.38 29.79
N SER A 69 49.89 -18.48 29.14
CA SER A 69 50.79 -19.62 28.88
C SER A 69 50.72 -19.99 27.40
N SER A 70 51.88 -20.15 26.76
CA SER A 70 52.02 -20.25 25.31
C SER A 70 52.43 -21.65 24.83
N LEU A 71 52.03 -22.01 23.60
CA LEU A 71 52.63 -23.03 22.73
C LEU A 71 52.11 -22.79 21.29
N ARG A 72 52.82 -22.00 20.48
CA ARG A 72 53.81 -22.41 19.45
C ARG A 72 53.22 -22.95 18.13
N PHE A 73 53.42 -22.17 17.06
CA PHE A 73 53.25 -22.57 15.66
C PHE A 73 54.47 -23.36 15.13
N THR A 74 54.24 -24.22 14.14
CA THR A 74 55.23 -24.67 13.14
C THR A 74 54.54 -24.91 11.79
N PRO A 75 55.06 -24.45 10.64
CA PRO A 75 54.34 -24.46 9.36
C PRO A 75 54.81 -25.50 8.33
N ALA A 76 54.11 -25.50 7.19
CA ALA A 76 54.51 -25.94 5.85
C ALA A 76 54.46 -27.45 5.48
N ARG A 77 53.62 -27.75 4.48
CA ARG A 77 54.12 -27.99 3.11
C ARG A 77 53.02 -27.83 2.06
N ALA A 78 53.41 -27.38 0.87
CA ALA A 78 52.59 -27.42 -0.34
C ALA A 78 53.11 -28.51 -1.28
N PHE A 79 52.24 -29.06 -2.12
CA PHE A 79 52.60 -29.80 -3.32
C PHE A 79 51.54 -29.56 -4.41
N ALA A 80 51.99 -29.45 -5.66
CA ALA A 80 51.13 -29.31 -6.84
C ALA A 80 51.21 -30.57 -7.71
N GLY A 81 50.19 -30.86 -8.51
CA GLY A 81 50.23 -32.01 -9.44
C GLY A 81 48.98 -32.24 -10.27
N SER A 82 49.08 -31.93 -11.58
CA SER A 82 48.41 -32.58 -12.73
C SER A 82 46.89 -32.86 -12.71
N SER A 83 46.18 -32.21 -13.64
CA SER A 83 44.99 -32.79 -14.31
C SER A 83 45.41 -33.88 -15.31
N PRO A 84 44.48 -34.76 -15.74
CA PRO A 84 44.11 -34.68 -17.17
C PRO A 84 42.60 -34.83 -17.43
N ALA A 85 42.16 -34.39 -18.62
CA ALA A 85 40.79 -34.51 -19.10
C ALA A 85 40.64 -35.58 -20.19
N ILE A 86 39.53 -36.34 -20.17
CA ILE A 86 39.09 -37.24 -21.26
C ILE A 86 37.60 -36.96 -21.57
N ARG A 87 37.18 -37.23 -22.81
CA ARG A 87 35.94 -36.72 -23.43
C ARG A 87 34.72 -37.63 -23.29
N ARG A 88 33.54 -36.98 -23.30
CA ARG A 88 32.23 -37.37 -23.91
C ARG A 88 31.92 -38.86 -24.15
N THR A 89 30.78 -39.27 -23.61
CA THR A 89 29.77 -40.09 -24.32
C THR A 89 28.35 -39.59 -23.98
N SER A 90 27.34 -40.03 -24.73
CA SER A 90 25.99 -39.44 -24.76
C SER A 90 24.89 -40.37 -24.24
N ALA A 91 23.68 -39.80 -24.11
CA ALA A 91 22.35 -40.42 -24.29
C ALA A 91 21.53 -40.88 -23.05
N ALA A 92 20.29 -41.26 -23.35
CA ALA A 92 19.27 -41.92 -22.51
C ALA A 92 18.51 -41.08 -21.46
N PHE A 93 17.50 -40.37 -21.97
CA PHE A 93 16.15 -40.28 -21.40
C PHE A 93 15.77 -41.50 -20.52
N LEU A 94 15.30 -41.28 -19.28
CA LEU A 94 14.61 -42.32 -18.50
C LEU A 94 13.55 -41.71 -17.56
N ARG A 95 12.32 -42.23 -17.62
CA ARG A 95 11.19 -41.80 -16.77
C ARG A 95 11.41 -42.26 -15.32
N ARG A 96 11.09 -41.42 -14.33
CA ARG A 96 10.85 -41.88 -12.95
C ARG A 96 9.37 -42.30 -12.78
N PRO A 97 9.08 -43.39 -12.06
CA PRO A 97 7.71 -43.85 -11.82
C PRO A 97 7.02 -43.04 -10.73
N ALA A 98 5.69 -42.97 -10.79
CA ALA A 98 4.88 -42.46 -9.68
C ALA A 98 5.01 -43.35 -8.44
N ARG A 99 5.00 -42.75 -7.26
CA ARG A 99 4.75 -43.44 -5.99
C ARG A 99 3.38 -43.02 -5.47
N LEU A 100 2.50 -43.99 -5.23
CA LEU A 100 1.39 -43.79 -4.30
C LEU A 100 1.97 -43.60 -2.89
N SER A 101 1.38 -42.68 -2.14
CA SER A 101 1.55 -42.57 -0.68
C SER A 101 0.16 -42.55 -0.05
N HIS A 102 0.03 -43.12 1.15
CA HIS A 102 -1.27 -43.31 1.80
C HIS A 102 -1.89 -42.00 2.28
N ILE A 103 -3.21 -42.02 2.39
CA ILE A 103 -4.03 -40.89 2.87
C ILE A 103 -3.84 -40.70 4.37
N ILE A 104 -3.17 -39.61 4.76
CA ILE A 104 -3.16 -39.04 6.11
C ILE A 104 -3.12 -37.51 5.94
N GLY A 105 -4.05 -36.78 6.55
CA GLY A 105 -4.05 -35.30 6.65
C GLY A 105 -4.06 -34.50 5.34
N ARG A 106 -5.19 -33.84 5.00
CA ARG A 106 -5.20 -32.81 3.94
C ARG A 106 -4.57 -31.51 4.45
N SER A 107 -3.26 -31.35 4.26
CA SER A 107 -2.59 -30.05 4.46
C SER A 107 -2.91 -29.10 3.30
N ALA A 108 -3.55 -27.97 3.59
CA ALA A 108 -3.64 -26.80 2.72
C ALA A 108 -2.26 -26.08 2.60
N SER A 109 -1.94 -25.45 1.46
CA SER A 109 -0.58 -24.93 1.19
C SER A 109 -0.53 -23.85 0.10
N THR A 110 -0.02 -22.65 0.41
CA THR A 110 0.04 -21.48 -0.52
C THR A 110 1.11 -21.56 -1.63
N ARG A 111 1.66 -22.75 -1.95
CA ARG A 111 2.80 -22.96 -2.87
C ARG A 111 2.50 -22.69 -4.35
N GLY A 112 2.30 -21.43 -4.69
CA GLY A 112 2.26 -20.93 -6.07
C GLY A 112 2.28 -19.40 -6.15
N ILE A 113 1.49 -18.74 -5.29
CA ILE A 113 1.16 -17.31 -5.41
C ILE A 113 2.39 -16.39 -5.31
N ALA A 114 3.33 -16.70 -4.40
CA ALA A 114 4.55 -15.92 -4.19
C ALA A 114 5.53 -15.93 -5.39
N ARG A 115 5.47 -16.96 -6.24
CA ARG A 115 6.47 -17.24 -7.29
C ARG A 115 6.21 -16.53 -8.63
N SER A 116 5.17 -15.70 -8.69
CA SER A 116 4.83 -14.84 -9.82
C SER A 116 5.77 -13.63 -10.01
N ALA A 117 6.74 -13.41 -9.11
CA ALA A 117 7.65 -12.27 -9.17
C ALA A 117 8.84 -12.50 -10.12
N SER A 118 9.03 -11.57 -11.06
CA SER A 118 10.20 -11.47 -11.93
C SER A 118 11.45 -11.03 -11.15
N THR A 119 12.05 -11.92 -10.37
CA THR A 119 13.33 -11.65 -9.71
C THR A 119 14.47 -11.69 -10.72
N ARG A 120 15.18 -10.57 -10.92
CA ARG A 120 16.50 -10.57 -11.60
C ARG A 120 17.44 -11.54 -10.89
N GLY A 121 18.11 -12.41 -11.64
CA GLY A 121 19.03 -13.39 -11.08
C GLY A 121 20.42 -12.82 -10.80
N GLY A 122 20.83 -12.83 -9.53
CA GLY A 122 22.23 -12.78 -9.09
C GLY A 122 22.96 -11.44 -9.20
N ASP A 123 23.06 -10.89 -10.41
CA ASP A 123 23.96 -9.78 -10.71
C ASP A 123 23.26 -8.42 -10.50
N GLY A 124 23.61 -7.78 -9.39
CA GLY A 124 22.98 -6.54 -8.89
C GLY A 124 23.34 -5.26 -9.64
N ASP A 125 23.39 -5.30 -10.98
CA ASP A 125 23.57 -4.10 -11.79
C ASP A 125 22.22 -3.44 -12.11
N PHE A 126 22.08 -2.17 -11.75
CA PHE A 126 20.88 -1.41 -11.97
C PHE A 126 20.91 -0.87 -13.41
N SER A 127 20.26 -1.58 -14.32
CA SER A 127 19.96 -1.08 -15.67
C SER A 127 18.90 0.04 -15.58
N THR A 128 19.27 1.16 -14.97
CA THR A 128 18.50 2.41 -15.03
C THR A 128 18.27 2.78 -16.50
N TRP A 129 17.21 3.55 -16.74
CA TRP A 129 17.08 4.39 -17.93
C TRP A 129 18.45 4.89 -18.40
N THR A 130 18.75 4.71 -19.70
CA THR A 130 19.93 5.33 -20.30
C THR A 130 19.55 6.75 -20.72
N PHE A 131 20.53 7.51 -21.22
CA PHE A 131 20.23 8.78 -21.90
C PHE A 131 19.53 8.57 -23.26
N GLU A 132 19.38 7.33 -23.73
CA GLU A 132 18.90 6.98 -25.06
C GLU A 132 17.54 6.23 -25.03
N GLU A 133 17.22 5.52 -23.95
CA GLU A 133 15.93 4.84 -23.77
C GLU A 133 15.35 4.97 -22.34
N PRO A 134 14.04 5.25 -22.21
CA PRO A 134 13.34 5.22 -20.93
C PRO A 134 13.19 3.78 -20.42
N CYS A 135 13.13 3.63 -19.09
CA CYS A 135 13.04 2.32 -18.43
C CYS A 135 11.82 1.54 -18.94
N GLY A 136 12.05 0.40 -19.60
CA GLY A 136 10.98 -0.36 -20.25
C GLY A 136 10.18 -1.28 -19.33
N ARG A 137 10.63 -1.49 -18.09
CA ARG A 137 10.11 -2.50 -17.16
C ARG A 137 10.30 -2.04 -15.73
N MET A 138 9.25 -2.14 -14.91
CA MET A 138 9.37 -2.06 -13.46
C MET A 138 9.31 -3.48 -12.89
N ASP A 139 10.32 -3.86 -12.10
CA ASP A 139 10.26 -5.04 -11.24
C ASP A 139 9.55 -4.67 -9.91
N TRP A 140 8.70 -5.55 -9.38
CA TRP A 140 7.97 -5.35 -8.11
C TRP A 140 8.51 -6.25 -6.98
N THR A 141 8.12 -5.96 -5.74
CA THR A 141 8.59 -6.68 -4.56
C THR A 141 8.04 -8.10 -4.56
N ALA A 142 8.93 -9.09 -4.48
CA ALA A 142 8.55 -10.49 -4.41
C ALA A 142 7.80 -10.80 -3.10
N GLY A 143 6.85 -11.74 -3.18
CA GLY A 143 6.24 -12.28 -1.96
C GLY A 143 7.27 -13.12 -1.18
N PRO A 144 7.20 -13.18 0.16
CA PRO A 144 8.06 -14.07 0.94
C PRO A 144 7.74 -15.55 0.59
N ASP A 145 8.74 -16.31 0.13
CA ASP A 145 8.61 -17.70 -0.35
C ASP A 145 8.59 -18.71 0.82
N PHE A 146 7.56 -18.62 1.66
CA PHE A 146 7.24 -19.63 2.67
C PHE A 146 5.88 -20.29 2.40
N ASP A 147 5.74 -21.51 2.90
CA ASP A 147 4.53 -22.31 2.83
C ASP A 147 3.58 -21.94 3.99
N LEU A 148 2.52 -21.17 3.72
CA LEU A 148 1.45 -20.96 4.70
C LEU A 148 0.46 -22.13 4.61
N GLN A 149 0.18 -22.74 5.74
CA GLN A 149 -0.65 -23.93 5.88
C GLN A 149 -1.72 -23.73 6.95
N VAL A 150 -2.84 -24.43 6.82
CA VAL A 150 -3.89 -24.53 7.85
C VAL A 150 -4.22 -26.00 8.13
N THR A 151 -4.47 -26.33 9.40
CA THR A 151 -4.84 -27.67 9.89
C THR A 151 -5.77 -27.56 11.10
N SER A 152 -6.79 -28.39 11.19
CA SER A 152 -7.69 -28.42 12.37
C SER A 152 -7.03 -29.03 13.61
N GLU A 153 -6.01 -29.87 13.43
CA GLU A 153 -5.32 -30.59 14.50
C GLU A 153 -3.81 -30.41 14.40
N LEU A 154 -3.13 -30.32 15.55
CA LEU A 154 -1.67 -30.24 15.65
C LEU A 154 -1.11 -31.61 16.02
N GLY A 155 -0.43 -32.26 15.07
CA GLY A 155 0.33 -33.49 15.37
C GLY A 155 1.42 -33.21 16.40
N SER A 156 1.60 -34.11 17.37
CA SER A 156 2.54 -34.00 18.51
C SER A 156 3.92 -33.48 18.10
N ASP A 157 4.44 -34.04 17.01
CA ASP A 157 5.81 -33.85 16.57
C ASP A 157 6.00 -32.48 15.88
N ALA A 158 4.93 -31.89 15.33
CA ALA A 158 4.97 -30.60 14.64
C ALA A 158 5.15 -29.43 15.64
N ALA A 159 4.54 -29.52 16.82
CA ALA A 159 4.76 -28.55 17.91
C ALA A 159 6.21 -28.62 18.43
N ALA A 160 6.73 -29.84 18.62
CA ALA A 160 8.04 -30.09 19.19
C ALA A 160 9.22 -29.77 18.25
N SER A 161 9.00 -29.86 16.93
CA SER A 161 10.01 -29.58 15.89
C SER A 161 10.00 -28.15 15.35
N SER A 162 9.11 -27.28 15.85
CA SER A 162 8.98 -25.90 15.36
C SER A 162 9.88 -24.89 16.08
N SER A 163 10.52 -24.02 15.31
CA SER A 163 11.48 -23.02 15.83
C SER A 163 10.84 -21.84 16.57
N VAL A 164 9.55 -21.58 16.27
CA VAL A 164 8.64 -20.67 16.97
C VAL A 164 7.32 -21.38 17.18
N VAL A 165 6.75 -21.26 18.38
CA VAL A 165 5.38 -21.61 18.71
C VAL A 165 4.68 -20.38 19.26
N VAL A 166 3.65 -19.92 18.56
CA VAL A 166 2.77 -18.83 19.00
C VAL A 166 1.50 -19.46 19.57
N VAL A 167 1.07 -19.00 20.73
CA VAL A 167 -0.18 -19.45 21.36
C VAL A 167 -1.10 -18.26 21.62
N GLY A 168 -2.35 -18.36 21.18
CA GLY A 168 -3.37 -17.33 21.39
C GLY A 168 -4.00 -17.41 22.78
N MET A 169 -4.29 -16.26 23.37
CA MET A 169 -4.96 -16.15 24.66
C MET A 169 -6.02 -15.04 24.63
N TYR A 170 -7.27 -15.39 24.92
CA TYR A 170 -8.32 -14.40 25.16
C TYR A 170 -8.21 -13.83 26.58
N GLY A 171 -8.45 -12.53 26.71
CA GLY A 171 -8.68 -11.92 28.01
C GLY A 171 -10.12 -12.08 28.49
N PRO A 172 -10.41 -11.67 29.74
CA PRO A 172 -11.77 -11.70 30.28
C PRO A 172 -12.75 -10.94 29.37
N PRO A 173 -14.04 -11.32 29.37
CA PRO A 173 -15.06 -10.63 28.59
C PRO A 173 -15.15 -9.14 28.98
N LYS A 174 -15.65 -8.32 28.05
CA LYS A 174 -16.01 -6.93 28.36
C LYS A 174 -17.11 -6.95 29.45
N PRO A 175 -17.02 -6.15 30.53
CA PRO A 175 -18.16 -5.93 31.43
C PRO A 175 -19.31 -5.27 30.65
N GLU A 176 -20.55 -5.52 31.06
CA GLU A 176 -21.73 -4.97 30.37
C GLU A 176 -21.85 -3.44 30.59
N GLU A 177 -22.51 -2.75 29.66
CA GLU A 177 -22.71 -1.29 29.71
C GLU A 177 -23.69 -0.89 30.83
N GLY A 178 -23.17 -0.84 32.07
CA GLY A 178 -23.92 -0.48 33.26
C GLY A 178 -23.20 -0.80 34.57
N GLU A 179 -22.22 -1.70 34.57
CA GLU A 179 -21.43 -2.03 35.77
C GLU A 179 -20.42 -0.92 36.09
N GLU A 180 -20.58 -0.27 37.25
CA GLU A 180 -19.57 0.65 37.76
C GLU A 180 -18.27 -0.11 38.06
N LYS A 181 -17.12 0.51 37.72
CA LYS A 181 -15.82 -0.02 38.13
C LYS A 181 -15.59 0.22 39.63
N GLU A 182 -16.13 -0.67 40.46
CA GLU A 182 -15.65 -0.80 41.83
C GLU A 182 -14.11 -1.00 41.84
N GLY A 183 -13.46 -0.42 42.85
CA GLY A 183 -12.01 -0.30 42.94
C GLY A 183 -11.28 -1.60 43.32
N VAL A 184 -11.51 -2.68 42.58
CA VAL A 184 -10.77 -3.94 42.71
C VAL A 184 -9.31 -3.70 42.29
N ASP A 185 -8.37 -3.94 43.20
CA ASP A 185 -6.93 -3.85 42.92
C ASP A 185 -6.56 -4.85 41.80
N GLU A 186 -5.75 -4.41 40.83
CA GLU A 186 -5.28 -5.26 39.72
C GLU A 186 -4.42 -6.44 40.20
N GLY A 187 -3.93 -6.38 41.44
CA GLY A 187 -3.24 -7.48 42.11
C GLY A 187 -4.11 -8.66 42.55
N GLU A 188 -5.40 -8.46 42.85
CA GLU A 188 -6.27 -9.51 43.45
C GLU A 188 -7.17 -10.25 42.46
N LYS A 189 -7.30 -9.78 41.21
CA LYS A 189 -8.07 -10.52 40.19
C LYS A 189 -7.41 -11.87 39.90
N PRO A 190 -8.16 -12.99 39.84
CA PRO A 190 -7.60 -14.27 39.40
C PRO A 190 -6.94 -14.13 38.03
N LEU A 191 -5.94 -14.95 37.77
CA LEU A 191 -5.34 -15.07 36.43
C LEU A 191 -6.33 -15.78 35.50
N PRO A 192 -6.35 -15.49 34.19
CA PRO A 192 -7.10 -16.31 33.24
C PRO A 192 -6.42 -17.67 33.10
N ASP A 193 -7.19 -18.75 33.21
CA ASP A 193 -6.67 -20.10 33.06
C ASP A 193 -6.05 -20.32 31.67
N LEU A 194 -4.82 -20.86 31.65
CA LEU A 194 -4.21 -21.33 30.42
C LEU A 194 -4.98 -22.58 29.92
N ALA A 195 -5.20 -22.65 28.61
CA ALA A 195 -5.97 -23.71 27.97
C ALA A 195 -5.24 -24.32 26.76
N GLY A 196 -5.63 -25.54 26.38
CA GLY A 196 -5.09 -26.24 25.21
C GLY A 196 -3.56 -26.33 25.22
N LEU A 197 -2.92 -25.97 24.10
CA LEU A 197 -1.45 -25.99 23.98
C LEU A 197 -0.75 -25.06 24.98
N ALA A 198 -1.40 -23.97 25.43
CA ALA A 198 -0.80 -23.05 26.41
C ALA A 198 -0.57 -23.75 27.76
N ALA A 199 -1.57 -24.48 28.24
CA ALA A 199 -1.50 -25.24 29.49
C ALA A 199 -0.46 -26.38 29.40
N SER A 200 -0.43 -27.10 28.29
CA SER A 200 0.54 -28.18 28.06
C SER A 200 1.98 -27.68 28.03
N LEU A 201 2.24 -26.51 27.41
CA LEU A 201 3.57 -25.90 27.39
C LEU A 201 3.95 -25.30 28.75
N ASP A 202 3.01 -24.74 29.52
CA ASP A 202 3.28 -24.22 30.86
C ASP A 202 3.62 -25.34 31.84
N ALA A 203 2.91 -26.47 31.77
CA ALA A 203 3.20 -27.68 32.53
C ALA A 203 4.51 -28.38 32.09
N GLU A 204 4.91 -28.28 30.82
CA GLU A 204 6.23 -28.72 30.31
C GLU A 204 7.38 -27.83 30.84
N LEU A 205 7.08 -26.60 31.30
CA LEU A 205 8.04 -25.56 31.63
C LEU A 205 7.90 -25.03 33.07
N ASP A 206 7.47 -25.89 33.99
CA ASP A 206 7.38 -25.63 35.44
C ASP A 206 6.62 -24.34 35.82
N GLY A 207 5.62 -23.93 35.04
CA GLY A 207 4.80 -22.73 35.28
C GLY A 207 5.38 -21.41 34.74
N ALA A 208 6.38 -21.47 33.86
CA ALA A 208 7.08 -20.27 33.34
C ALA A 208 6.19 -19.30 32.53
N ILE A 209 5.15 -19.79 31.85
CA ILE A 209 4.20 -18.94 31.12
C ILE A 209 3.24 -18.26 32.11
N GLY A 210 2.76 -19.01 33.11
CA GLY A 210 1.99 -18.45 34.23
C GLY A 210 2.75 -17.35 34.99
N ALA A 211 4.05 -17.55 35.24
CA ALA A 211 4.91 -16.55 35.86
C ALA A 211 5.07 -15.29 34.99
N LEU A 212 5.29 -15.44 33.68
CA LEU A 212 5.38 -14.32 32.74
C LEU A 212 4.06 -13.54 32.63
N LEU A 213 2.91 -14.20 32.73
CA LEU A 213 1.60 -13.52 32.78
C LEU A 213 1.46 -12.61 34.00
N VAL A 214 1.87 -13.09 35.19
CA VAL A 214 1.86 -12.29 36.43
C VAL A 214 2.77 -11.06 36.29
N GLU A 215 4.00 -11.25 35.84
CA GLU A 215 4.99 -10.17 35.71
C GLU A 215 4.55 -9.10 34.69
N ASN A 216 3.99 -9.51 33.56
CA ASN A 216 3.68 -8.63 32.43
C ASN A 216 2.19 -8.22 32.39
N ARG A 217 1.41 -8.48 33.45
CA ARG A 217 -0.05 -8.31 33.53
C ARG A 217 -0.56 -6.98 32.98
N LYS A 218 0.13 -5.88 33.31
CA LYS A 218 -0.30 -4.51 32.95
C LYS A 218 -0.11 -4.16 31.48
N ASP A 219 0.94 -4.69 30.85
CA ASP A 219 1.27 -4.43 29.45
C ASP A 219 0.55 -5.42 28.51
N PHE A 220 0.43 -6.69 28.93
CA PHE A 220 -0.29 -7.74 28.20
C PHE A 220 -1.81 -7.71 28.43
N LYS A 221 -2.27 -7.06 29.52
CA LYS A 221 -3.68 -6.88 29.91
C LYS A 221 -4.47 -8.19 29.94
N ASP A 222 -3.86 -9.24 30.49
CA ASP A 222 -4.44 -10.58 30.56
C ASP A 222 -4.91 -11.14 29.19
N GLY A 223 -4.34 -10.67 28.07
CA GLY A 223 -4.74 -11.06 26.71
C GLY A 223 -5.88 -10.24 26.10
N SER A 224 -6.50 -9.33 26.87
CA SER A 224 -7.62 -8.48 26.42
C SER A 224 -7.22 -7.39 25.41
N ALA A 225 -5.93 -7.18 25.17
CA ALA A 225 -5.41 -6.34 24.11
C ALA A 225 -5.01 -7.20 22.89
N THR A 226 -5.78 -7.15 21.80
CA THR A 226 -5.40 -7.94 20.61
C THR A 226 -4.04 -7.51 20.05
N GLY A 227 -3.16 -8.47 19.84
CA GLY A 227 -1.84 -8.28 19.22
C GLY A 227 -0.76 -7.80 20.18
N SER A 228 -1.05 -7.65 21.49
CA SER A 228 0.01 -7.63 22.50
C SER A 228 0.63 -9.03 22.60
N SER A 229 1.90 -9.09 22.99
CA SER A 229 2.60 -10.36 23.23
C SER A 229 3.33 -10.33 24.57
N LEU A 230 3.41 -11.46 25.25
CA LEU A 230 4.37 -11.63 26.34
C LEU A 230 5.83 -11.56 25.81
N PRO A 231 6.83 -11.35 26.69
CA PRO A 231 8.23 -11.55 26.35
C PRO A 231 8.48 -12.94 25.73
N VAL A 232 9.37 -13.01 24.73
CA VAL A 232 9.67 -14.26 24.02
C VAL A 232 10.41 -15.23 24.94
N LEU A 233 9.71 -16.28 25.39
CA LEU A 233 10.30 -17.35 26.20
C LEU A 233 11.19 -18.22 25.31
N ARG A 234 12.46 -18.39 25.68
CA ARG A 234 13.46 -19.16 24.92
C ARG A 234 13.84 -20.40 25.70
N VAL A 235 13.58 -21.58 25.12
CA VAL A 235 13.84 -22.87 25.77
C VAL A 235 14.67 -23.78 24.86
N VAL A 236 15.59 -24.53 25.45
CA VAL A 236 16.42 -25.50 24.72
C VAL A 236 15.90 -26.90 25.00
N GLN A 237 15.36 -27.55 23.97
CA GLN A 237 14.75 -28.88 24.08
C GLN A 237 15.22 -29.75 22.92
N ASN A 238 15.58 -31.01 23.20
CA ASN A 238 16.10 -31.95 22.19
C ASN A 238 17.30 -31.42 21.38
N GLY A 239 18.07 -30.48 21.96
CA GLY A 239 19.19 -29.78 21.29
C GLY A 239 18.80 -28.59 20.40
N MET A 240 17.51 -28.28 20.27
CA MET A 240 16.98 -27.15 19.49
C MET A 240 16.57 -25.99 20.39
N MET A 241 16.82 -24.75 19.94
CA MET A 241 16.29 -23.53 20.57
C MET A 241 14.87 -23.27 20.05
N ARG A 242 13.85 -23.49 20.89
CA ARG A 242 12.45 -23.14 20.63
C ARG A 242 12.15 -21.74 21.20
N ARG A 243 11.26 -21.01 20.55
CA ARG A 243 10.72 -19.71 21.02
C ARG A 243 9.23 -19.87 21.26
N ILE A 244 8.75 -19.57 22.45
CA ILE A 244 7.33 -19.63 22.83
C ILE A 244 6.84 -18.21 23.08
N ILE A 245 5.72 -17.86 22.46
CA ILE A 245 5.17 -16.50 22.45
C ILE A 245 3.66 -16.57 22.66
N VAL A 246 3.16 -15.97 23.74
CA VAL A 246 1.72 -15.83 23.96
C VAL A 246 1.25 -14.50 23.37
N VAL A 247 0.18 -14.52 22.59
CA VAL A 247 -0.41 -13.34 21.93
C VAL A 247 -1.85 -13.13 22.39
N GLY A 248 -2.17 -11.90 22.77
CA GLY A 248 -3.52 -11.49 23.16
C GLY A 248 -4.46 -11.50 21.96
N LEU A 249 -5.65 -12.09 22.14
CA LEU A 249 -6.70 -12.18 21.11
C LEU A 249 -7.85 -11.18 21.32
N GLY A 250 -7.76 -10.33 22.34
CA GLY A 250 -8.85 -9.45 22.76
C GLY A 250 -9.71 -10.09 23.86
N PRO A 251 -10.80 -9.42 24.27
CA PRO A 251 -11.75 -9.99 25.23
C PRO A 251 -12.52 -11.16 24.62
N ALA A 252 -12.81 -12.18 25.42
CA ALA A 252 -13.73 -13.25 25.05
C ALA A 252 -15.14 -12.71 24.71
N GLY A 253 -15.85 -13.39 23.80
CA GLY A 253 -17.22 -13.01 23.42
C GLY A 253 -17.36 -11.76 22.55
N ALA A 254 -16.29 -11.33 21.87
CA ALA A 254 -16.32 -10.20 20.95
C ALA A 254 -17.29 -10.41 19.75
N SER A 255 -17.84 -9.31 19.22
CA SER A 255 -18.71 -9.33 18.04
C SER A 255 -17.94 -9.72 16.76
N GLU A 256 -18.64 -10.09 15.68
CA GLU A 256 -18.00 -10.42 14.39
C GLU A 256 -17.16 -9.28 13.82
N GLU A 257 -17.58 -8.02 14.03
CA GLU A 257 -16.86 -6.83 13.57
C GLU A 257 -15.61 -6.53 14.43
N ASP A 258 -15.72 -6.69 15.76
CA ASP A 258 -14.54 -6.70 16.65
C ASP A 258 -13.59 -7.84 16.28
N ALA A 259 -14.11 -9.03 15.95
CA ALA A 259 -13.33 -10.22 15.60
C ALA A 259 -12.58 -10.04 14.29
N ALA A 260 -13.18 -9.48 13.24
CA ALA A 260 -12.48 -9.17 11.98
C ALA A 260 -11.30 -8.19 12.22
N ALA A 261 -11.51 -7.14 13.02
CA ALA A 261 -10.46 -6.22 13.43
C ALA A 261 -9.40 -6.88 14.35
N SER A 262 -9.80 -7.89 15.13
CA SER A 262 -8.92 -8.69 15.98
C SER A 262 -8.00 -9.58 15.14
N ASN A 263 -8.57 -10.34 14.20
CA ASN A 263 -7.86 -11.25 13.30
C ASN A 263 -6.81 -10.53 12.43
N GLY A 264 -7.09 -9.31 11.99
CA GLY A 264 -6.09 -8.47 11.32
C GLY A 264 -4.90 -8.09 12.21
N LYS A 265 -5.14 -7.73 13.48
CA LYS A 265 -4.07 -7.44 14.46
C LYS A 265 -3.24 -8.68 14.79
N LEU A 266 -3.86 -9.86 14.84
CA LEU A 266 -3.16 -11.13 15.02
C LEU A 266 -2.19 -11.39 13.85
N GLY A 267 -2.66 -11.28 12.60
CA GLY A 267 -1.78 -11.42 11.41
C GLY A 267 -0.58 -10.46 11.44
N ALA A 268 -0.81 -9.21 11.81
CA ALA A 268 0.26 -8.22 11.98
C ALA A 268 1.23 -8.57 13.14
N ALA A 269 0.74 -9.13 14.25
CA ALA A 269 1.58 -9.60 15.36
C ALA A 269 2.46 -10.80 14.96
N LEU A 270 1.93 -11.75 14.18
CA LEU A 270 2.70 -12.86 13.61
C LEU A 270 3.82 -12.35 12.69
N ALA A 271 3.51 -11.38 11.82
CA ALA A 271 4.52 -10.74 10.97
C ALA A 271 5.59 -9.96 11.76
N LYS A 272 5.22 -9.35 12.88
CA LYS A 272 6.16 -8.69 13.80
C LYS A 272 7.13 -9.70 14.43
N VAL A 273 6.64 -10.86 14.90
CA VAL A 273 7.50 -11.95 15.41
C VAL A 273 8.53 -12.38 14.36
N LEU A 274 8.10 -12.54 13.10
CA LEU A 274 8.97 -12.92 11.97
C LEU A 274 9.93 -11.80 11.49
N LYS A 275 9.78 -10.57 12.01
CA LYS A 275 10.71 -9.45 11.82
C LYS A 275 11.72 -9.34 12.96
N ASP A 276 11.29 -9.54 14.19
CA ASP A 276 12.12 -9.38 15.38
C ASP A 276 13.02 -10.61 15.64
N GLU A 277 12.56 -11.82 15.30
CA GLU A 277 13.30 -13.07 15.51
C GLU A 277 14.10 -13.51 14.29
N LYS A 278 15.40 -13.74 14.50
CA LYS A 278 16.37 -14.20 13.48
C LYS A 278 16.47 -15.72 13.47
N ALA A 279 16.75 -16.35 12.31
CA ALA A 279 16.83 -17.80 12.18
C ALA A 279 15.56 -18.50 12.72
N VAL A 280 14.42 -18.15 12.12
CA VAL A 280 13.13 -18.82 12.29
C VAL A 280 12.89 -19.63 11.02
N GLU A 281 13.00 -20.95 11.10
CA GLU A 281 12.73 -21.83 9.95
C GLU A 281 11.25 -22.21 9.84
N SER A 282 10.56 -22.27 10.98
CA SER A 282 9.19 -22.76 11.10
C SER A 282 8.47 -22.09 12.26
N MET A 283 7.20 -21.73 12.02
CA MET A 283 6.28 -21.18 13.02
C MET A 283 5.00 -22.01 13.06
N VAL A 284 4.60 -22.47 14.25
CA VAL A 284 3.25 -22.98 14.53
C VAL A 284 2.47 -21.93 15.29
N VAL A 285 1.20 -21.73 14.93
CA VAL A 285 0.26 -20.81 15.61
C VAL A 285 -0.94 -21.62 16.09
N SER A 286 -1.11 -21.75 17.40
CA SER A 286 -2.24 -22.46 18.01
C SER A 286 -3.13 -21.46 18.76
N LEU A 287 -4.40 -21.37 18.39
CA LEU A 287 -5.36 -20.47 19.03
C LEU A 287 -6.44 -21.29 19.77
N PRO A 288 -7.13 -20.72 20.77
CA PRO A 288 -8.19 -21.42 21.49
C PRO A 288 -9.37 -21.81 20.60
N GLU A 289 -10.00 -22.95 20.88
CA GLU A 289 -11.26 -23.36 20.27
C GLU A 289 -12.41 -22.38 20.57
N GLY A 290 -13.44 -22.37 19.73
CA GLY A 290 -14.62 -21.50 19.91
C GLY A 290 -14.43 -20.02 19.55
N GLY A 291 -13.22 -19.59 19.20
CA GLY A 291 -12.95 -18.26 18.66
C GLY A 291 -13.47 -18.06 17.22
N SER A 292 -13.80 -16.82 16.87
CA SER A 292 -14.17 -16.44 15.50
C SER A 292 -12.93 -15.94 14.73
N TYR A 293 -12.48 -16.74 13.75
CA TYR A 293 -11.21 -16.54 13.06
C TYR A 293 -11.39 -16.33 11.55
N ASP A 294 -11.14 -15.11 11.09
CA ASP A 294 -11.07 -14.77 9.66
C ASP A 294 -9.65 -15.06 9.14
N LEU A 295 -9.48 -16.23 8.51
CA LEU A 295 -8.20 -16.67 7.92
C LEU A 295 -7.74 -15.77 6.77
N VAL A 296 -8.66 -15.15 6.04
CA VAL A 296 -8.34 -14.20 4.96
C VAL A 296 -7.65 -12.97 5.57
N ARG A 297 -8.15 -12.45 6.71
CA ARG A 297 -7.56 -11.30 7.43
C ARG A 297 -6.25 -11.64 8.11
N ILE A 298 -6.14 -12.83 8.73
CA ILE A 298 -4.89 -13.30 9.34
C ILE A 298 -3.80 -13.41 8.26
N SER A 299 -4.10 -14.03 7.11
CA SER A 299 -3.17 -14.14 5.99
C SER A 299 -2.87 -12.78 5.33
N GLU A 300 -3.88 -11.94 5.08
CA GLU A 300 -3.70 -10.58 4.53
C GLU A 300 -2.70 -9.79 5.36
N GLN A 301 -2.87 -9.76 6.69
CA GLN A 301 -2.04 -8.95 7.58
C GLN A 301 -0.71 -9.61 7.93
N LEU A 302 -0.60 -10.94 7.85
CA LEU A 302 0.68 -11.64 7.88
C LEU A 302 1.54 -11.27 6.67
N TYR A 303 1.06 -11.48 5.44
CA TYR A 303 1.81 -11.14 4.23
C TYR A 303 2.03 -9.63 4.08
N SER A 304 1.03 -8.78 4.38
CA SER A 304 1.19 -7.32 4.36
C SER A 304 2.17 -6.82 5.43
N GLY A 305 2.20 -7.47 6.59
CA GLY A 305 3.14 -7.17 7.66
C GLY A 305 4.58 -7.57 7.33
N LEU A 306 4.79 -8.51 6.40
CA LEU A 306 6.12 -8.94 5.93
C LEU A 306 6.69 -8.09 4.78
N TYR A 307 5.87 -7.27 4.10
CA TYR A 307 6.31 -6.40 2.99
C TYR A 307 7.47 -5.47 3.37
N VAL A 308 8.47 -5.39 2.49
CA VAL A 308 9.60 -4.44 2.53
C VAL A 308 10.03 -4.09 1.10
N ASP A 309 9.89 -2.83 0.70
CA ASP A 309 10.48 -2.34 -0.55
C ASP A 309 12.00 -2.17 -0.42
N ASN A 310 12.73 -3.19 -0.87
CA ASN A 310 14.18 -3.21 -1.02
C ASN A 310 14.65 -2.82 -2.42
N ARG A 311 13.75 -2.58 -3.40
CA ARG A 311 14.10 -2.51 -4.83
C ARG A 311 15.06 -1.37 -5.16
N PHE A 312 15.05 -0.29 -4.40
CA PHE A 312 15.94 0.86 -4.57
C PHE A 312 17.00 0.97 -3.45
N ARG A 313 17.34 -0.16 -2.81
CA ARG A 313 18.32 -0.24 -1.72
C ARG A 313 19.48 -1.16 -2.08
N SER A 314 20.64 -0.89 -1.50
CA SER A 314 21.86 -1.70 -1.70
C SER A 314 22.71 -1.74 -0.43
N GLY A 315 23.56 -2.77 -0.33
CA GLY A 315 24.42 -3.00 0.83
C GLY A 315 23.63 -3.12 2.14
N GLU A 316 24.16 -2.52 3.20
CA GLU A 316 23.61 -2.55 4.58
C GLU A 316 22.20 -1.92 4.73
N LYS A 317 21.65 -1.31 3.68
CA LYS A 317 20.29 -0.75 3.68
C LYS A 317 19.20 -1.75 3.27
N VAL A 318 19.59 -2.90 2.70
CA VAL A 318 18.67 -3.99 2.37
C VAL A 318 18.23 -4.68 3.66
N VAL A 319 16.93 -4.85 3.84
CA VAL A 319 16.35 -5.48 5.04
C VAL A 319 15.72 -6.81 4.64
N ASP A 320 16.46 -7.89 4.88
CA ASP A 320 15.98 -9.26 4.71
C ASP A 320 15.05 -9.65 5.88
N VAL A 321 13.75 -9.76 5.63
CA VAL A 321 12.74 -10.21 6.60
C VAL A 321 12.42 -11.68 6.36
N ALA A 322 12.23 -12.47 7.44
CA ALA A 322 11.81 -13.87 7.38
C ALA A 322 12.65 -14.78 6.45
N LYS A 323 13.93 -14.45 6.21
CA LYS A 323 14.81 -15.07 5.21
C LYS A 323 14.92 -16.59 5.28
N ASP A 324 14.92 -17.14 6.50
CA ASP A 324 15.12 -18.56 6.76
C ASP A 324 13.80 -19.35 6.83
N LEU A 325 12.65 -18.66 6.76
CA LEU A 325 11.31 -19.20 6.99
C LEU A 325 10.85 -20.09 5.84
N LYS A 326 10.49 -21.33 6.17
CA LYS A 326 10.05 -22.36 5.22
C LYS A 326 8.55 -22.64 5.34
N THR A 327 8.01 -22.61 6.55
CA THR A 327 6.60 -22.96 6.84
C THR A 327 6.02 -22.10 7.97
N VAL A 328 4.76 -21.67 7.79
CA VAL A 328 3.89 -21.19 8.88
C VAL A 328 2.65 -22.07 8.90
N THR A 329 2.31 -22.66 10.05
CA THR A 329 1.15 -23.54 10.20
C THR A 329 0.16 -22.93 11.20
N LEU A 330 -1.04 -22.60 10.72
CA LEU A 330 -2.17 -22.17 11.55
C LEU A 330 -2.96 -23.41 12.00
N VAL A 331 -3.10 -23.59 13.31
CA VAL A 331 -3.90 -24.68 13.90
C VAL A 331 -5.30 -24.14 14.16
N LEU A 332 -6.13 -24.22 13.13
CA LEU A 332 -7.47 -23.64 13.02
C LEU A 332 -8.34 -24.44 12.04
N PRO A 333 -9.68 -24.45 12.20
CA PRO A 333 -10.57 -24.88 11.12
C PRO A 333 -10.50 -23.90 9.94
N GLY A 334 -10.52 -24.43 8.71
CA GLY A 334 -10.56 -23.64 7.48
C GLY A 334 -9.88 -24.31 6.29
N THR A 335 -9.61 -23.54 5.23
CA THR A 335 -9.19 -24.03 3.90
C THR A 335 -7.94 -23.35 3.36
N SER A 336 -7.35 -23.94 2.31
CA SER A 336 -6.29 -23.30 1.52
C SER A 336 -6.77 -22.01 0.85
N GLU A 337 -7.99 -22.03 0.30
CA GLU A 337 -8.57 -20.93 -0.48
C GLU A 337 -8.63 -19.62 0.33
N GLU A 338 -8.96 -19.69 1.62
CA GLU A 338 -9.00 -18.51 2.50
C GLU A 338 -7.61 -17.89 2.74
N ILE A 339 -6.60 -18.73 3.05
CA ILE A 339 -5.22 -18.25 3.27
C ILE A 339 -4.55 -17.81 1.97
N GLU A 340 -4.87 -18.46 0.84
CA GLU A 340 -4.44 -18.10 -0.52
C GLU A 340 -5.03 -16.74 -0.93
N LYS A 341 -6.33 -16.53 -0.71
CA LYS A 341 -7.04 -15.27 -0.96
C LYS A 341 -6.47 -14.12 -0.13
N GLY A 342 -6.16 -14.35 1.15
CA GLY A 342 -5.51 -13.34 2.00
C GLY A 342 -4.11 -12.97 1.48
N ALA A 343 -3.33 -13.96 1.01
CA ALA A 343 -2.03 -13.72 0.39
C ALA A 343 -2.16 -12.94 -0.93
N ALA A 344 -3.13 -13.29 -1.78
CA ALA A 344 -3.42 -12.60 -3.03
C ALA A 344 -3.83 -11.13 -2.83
N LEU A 345 -4.61 -10.82 -1.79
CA LEU A 345 -4.94 -9.45 -1.38
C LEU A 345 -3.69 -8.67 -0.94
N ALA A 346 -2.88 -9.26 -0.05
CA ALA A 346 -1.65 -8.65 0.45
C ALA A 346 -0.63 -8.37 -0.66
N LEU A 347 -0.51 -9.26 -1.65
CA LEU A 347 0.41 -9.13 -2.78
C LEU A 347 -0.11 -8.16 -3.85
N GLY A 348 -1.43 -8.00 -4.01
CA GLY A 348 -2.03 -6.91 -4.78
C GLY A 348 -1.79 -5.54 -4.13
N VAL A 349 -2.00 -5.43 -2.80
CA VAL A 349 -1.68 -4.24 -2.00
C VAL A 349 -0.19 -3.90 -2.10
N SER A 350 0.68 -4.90 -2.00
CA SER A 350 2.14 -4.74 -2.14
C SER A 350 2.52 -4.21 -3.53
N MET A 351 1.92 -4.74 -4.61
CA MET A 351 2.13 -4.24 -5.97
C MET A 351 1.66 -2.78 -6.14
N CYS A 352 0.51 -2.41 -5.58
CA CYS A 352 0.05 -1.02 -5.60
C CYS A 352 1.05 -0.09 -4.89
N LYS A 353 1.58 -0.51 -3.73
CA LYS A 353 2.66 0.21 -3.04
C LYS A 353 3.93 0.28 -3.88
N ASP A 354 4.30 -0.79 -4.56
CA ASP A 354 5.49 -0.85 -5.40
C ASP A 354 5.41 0.12 -6.60
N ILE A 355 4.23 0.23 -7.23
CA ILE A 355 3.98 1.21 -8.29
C ILE A 355 4.10 2.63 -7.72
N VAL A 356 3.30 2.98 -6.71
CA VAL A 356 3.26 4.35 -6.12
C VAL A 356 4.61 4.78 -5.49
N ASN A 357 5.40 3.84 -4.97
CA ASN A 357 6.72 4.14 -4.42
C ASN A 357 7.81 4.29 -5.50
N ALA A 358 7.66 3.72 -6.70
CA ALA A 358 8.68 3.77 -7.73
C ALA A 358 8.90 5.22 -8.25
N PRO A 359 10.17 5.65 -8.47
CA PRO A 359 10.45 6.98 -8.98
C PRO A 359 10.16 7.07 -10.50
N PRO A 360 9.84 8.25 -11.06
CA PRO A 360 9.41 8.39 -12.46
C PRO A 360 10.41 7.85 -13.51
N ASN A 361 11.71 7.93 -13.21
CA ASN A 361 12.77 7.41 -14.07
C ASN A 361 12.81 5.86 -14.13
N ILE A 362 11.98 5.18 -13.34
CA ILE A 362 11.70 3.74 -13.37
C ILE A 362 10.24 3.51 -13.76
N LEU A 363 9.29 4.19 -13.11
CA LEU A 363 7.87 4.14 -13.45
C LEU A 363 7.47 5.27 -14.40
N ASN A 364 7.35 4.92 -15.67
CA ASN A 364 6.83 5.71 -16.79
C ASN A 364 5.76 4.89 -17.56
N PRO A 365 5.08 5.44 -18.58
CA PRO A 365 3.98 4.75 -19.28
C PRO A 365 4.36 3.40 -19.91
N LYS A 366 5.56 3.28 -20.49
CA LYS A 366 6.10 2.04 -21.08
C LYS A 366 6.27 0.96 -20.01
N SER A 367 6.87 1.31 -18.87
CA SER A 367 7.05 0.38 -17.73
C SER A 367 5.75 -0.02 -17.02
N LEU A 368 4.73 0.85 -17.00
CA LEU A 368 3.43 0.56 -16.41
C LEU A 368 2.62 -0.38 -17.33
N ALA A 369 2.77 -0.23 -18.66
CA ALA A 369 2.25 -1.17 -19.65
C ALA A 369 2.94 -2.54 -19.57
N ASP A 370 4.27 -2.60 -19.41
CA ASP A 370 4.98 -3.87 -19.13
C ASP A 370 4.53 -4.48 -17.79
N THR A 371 4.32 -3.68 -16.74
CA THR A 371 3.78 -4.17 -15.45
C THR A 371 2.42 -4.86 -15.65
N ALA A 372 1.54 -4.28 -16.48
CA ALA A 372 0.25 -4.88 -16.83
C ALA A 372 0.40 -6.16 -17.69
N GLN A 373 1.35 -6.19 -18.63
CA GLN A 373 1.66 -7.40 -19.40
C GLN A 373 2.16 -8.54 -18.49
N GLN A 374 3.07 -8.26 -17.56
CA GLN A 374 3.56 -9.23 -16.58
C GLN A 374 2.42 -9.83 -15.72
N ILE A 375 1.40 -9.04 -15.36
CA ILE A 375 0.19 -9.56 -14.67
C ILE A 375 -0.51 -10.59 -15.55
N ALA A 376 -0.77 -10.29 -16.82
CA ALA A 376 -1.41 -11.23 -17.75
C ALA A 376 -0.57 -12.50 -17.97
N ASP A 377 0.74 -12.36 -18.17
CA ASP A 377 1.67 -13.49 -18.35
C ASP A 377 1.67 -14.43 -17.12
N SER A 378 1.44 -13.90 -15.92
CA SER A 378 1.37 -14.64 -14.65
C SER A 378 -0.01 -15.22 -14.29
N SER A 379 -1.04 -15.02 -15.14
CA SER A 379 -2.46 -15.22 -14.78
C SER A 379 -3.03 -16.63 -15.02
N ASP A 380 -2.20 -17.63 -15.35
CA ASP A 380 -2.64 -18.92 -15.91
C ASP A 380 -3.59 -18.80 -17.11
N GLY A 381 -3.47 -17.72 -17.90
CA GLY A 381 -4.33 -17.43 -19.05
C GLY A 381 -5.73 -16.92 -18.72
N THR A 382 -6.00 -16.54 -17.45
CA THR A 382 -7.28 -15.89 -17.07
C THR A 382 -7.35 -14.42 -17.43
N MET A 383 -6.19 -13.78 -17.65
CA MET A 383 -6.09 -12.39 -18.08
C MET A 383 -5.43 -12.28 -19.45
N THR A 384 -5.99 -11.40 -20.28
CA THR A 384 -5.34 -10.92 -21.51
C THR A 384 -5.01 -9.45 -21.37
N CYS A 385 -3.84 -9.04 -21.87
CA CYS A 385 -3.44 -7.64 -21.93
C CYS A 385 -3.49 -7.14 -23.38
N LYS A 386 -4.03 -5.94 -23.59
CA LYS A 386 -3.90 -5.17 -24.82
C LYS A 386 -3.34 -3.80 -24.47
N ILE A 387 -2.22 -3.44 -25.09
CA ILE A 387 -1.64 -2.10 -25.02
C ILE A 387 -1.91 -1.39 -26.35
N LEU A 388 -2.55 -0.22 -26.33
CA LEU A 388 -2.70 0.64 -27.50
C LEU A 388 -1.56 1.66 -27.52
N ASN A 389 -0.94 1.84 -28.69
CA ASN A 389 0.03 2.91 -28.92
C ASN A 389 -0.67 4.23 -29.29
N VAL A 390 0.12 5.30 -29.50
CA VAL A 390 -0.38 6.63 -29.89
C VAL A 390 -1.27 6.54 -31.13
N GLU A 391 -0.84 5.88 -32.21
CA GLU A 391 -1.63 5.79 -33.44
C GLU A 391 -2.99 5.09 -33.22
N GLU A 392 -3.05 4.03 -32.40
CA GLU A 392 -4.30 3.33 -32.08
C GLU A 392 -5.26 4.17 -31.23
N CYS A 393 -4.72 5.14 -30.47
CA CYS A 393 -5.50 6.11 -29.70
C CYS A 393 -5.96 7.28 -30.59
N GLU A 394 -5.12 7.74 -31.52
CA GLU A 394 -5.49 8.74 -32.54
C GLU A 394 -6.62 8.21 -33.45
N LYS A 395 -6.52 6.95 -33.90
CA LYS A 395 -7.57 6.26 -34.68
C LYS A 395 -8.90 6.09 -33.91
N ARG A 396 -8.88 6.28 -32.58
CA ARG A 396 -10.07 6.30 -31.69
C ARG A 396 -10.53 7.71 -31.33
N GLY A 397 -9.85 8.76 -31.80
CA GLY A 397 -10.15 10.14 -31.45
C GLY A 397 -9.86 10.49 -29.99
N MET A 398 -8.93 9.79 -29.32
CA MET A 398 -8.57 10.01 -27.90
C MET A 398 -7.72 11.28 -27.68
N GLY A 399 -8.17 12.41 -28.22
CA GLY A 399 -7.44 13.67 -28.25
C GLY A 399 -7.38 14.40 -26.90
N SER A 400 -8.20 14.01 -25.92
CA SER A 400 -8.16 14.56 -24.56
C SER A 400 -7.00 13.92 -23.78
N TYR A 401 -6.89 12.60 -23.83
CA TYR A 401 -5.80 11.83 -23.25
C TYR A 401 -4.44 12.11 -23.92
N LEU A 402 -4.38 12.05 -25.25
CA LEU A 402 -3.11 12.21 -25.98
C LEU A 402 -2.53 13.62 -25.85
N ALA A 403 -3.36 14.65 -25.65
CA ALA A 403 -2.89 16.02 -25.44
C ALA A 403 -2.08 16.18 -24.14
N VAL A 404 -2.48 15.50 -23.06
CA VAL A 404 -1.75 15.51 -21.77
C VAL A 404 -0.34 14.95 -21.96
N GLY A 405 -0.25 13.73 -22.49
CA GLY A 405 1.03 13.04 -22.69
C GLY A 405 1.95 13.65 -23.75
N ARG A 406 1.46 14.58 -24.57
CA ARG A 406 2.23 15.27 -25.62
C ARG A 406 3.43 16.07 -25.08
N GLY A 407 3.37 16.45 -23.81
CA GLY A 407 4.44 17.13 -23.08
C GLY A 407 5.62 16.24 -22.69
N ALA A 408 5.49 14.92 -22.80
CA ALA A 408 6.50 13.96 -22.38
C ALA A 408 7.53 13.61 -23.47
N GLU A 409 8.53 12.82 -23.06
CA GLU A 409 9.47 12.11 -23.94
C GLU A 409 9.04 10.64 -24.11
N VAL A 410 8.55 9.99 -23.04
CA VAL A 410 7.95 8.65 -23.12
C VAL A 410 6.55 8.75 -23.71
N GLU A 411 6.28 7.98 -24.76
CA GLU A 411 4.97 8.01 -25.42
C GLU A 411 3.84 7.44 -24.52
N PRO A 412 2.61 7.98 -24.61
CA PRO A 412 1.46 7.41 -23.90
C PRO A 412 1.15 5.97 -24.29
N HIS A 413 0.80 5.14 -23.31
CA HIS A 413 0.45 3.73 -23.49
C HIS A 413 -0.94 3.49 -22.87
N PHE A 414 -1.95 3.19 -23.69
CA PHE A 414 -3.30 2.91 -23.15
C PHE A 414 -3.41 1.41 -22.85
N ILE A 415 -3.58 1.08 -21.58
CA ILE A 415 -3.56 -0.28 -21.05
C ILE A 415 -5.00 -0.78 -20.90
N HIS A 416 -5.29 -1.96 -21.44
CA HIS A 416 -6.54 -2.67 -21.22
C HIS A 416 -6.25 -4.14 -20.87
N LEU A 417 -6.44 -4.49 -19.61
CA LEU A 417 -6.41 -5.85 -19.08
C LEU A 417 -7.84 -6.40 -18.99
N THR A 418 -8.12 -7.57 -19.56
CA THR A 418 -9.42 -8.26 -19.43
C THR A 418 -9.26 -9.55 -18.63
N TYR A 419 -10.01 -9.70 -17.53
CA TYR A 419 -10.19 -10.96 -16.81
C TYR A 419 -11.43 -11.70 -17.30
N LYS A 420 -11.31 -13.02 -17.50
CA LYS A 420 -12.44 -13.95 -17.66
C LYS A 420 -12.24 -15.17 -16.75
N PRO A 421 -13.31 -15.72 -16.16
CA PRO A 421 -13.21 -16.91 -15.32
C PRO A 421 -12.78 -18.15 -16.12
N LYS A 422 -12.07 -19.09 -15.47
CA LYS A 422 -11.59 -20.34 -16.10
C LYS A 422 -12.74 -21.24 -16.58
N SER A 423 -13.93 -21.08 -16.00
CA SER A 423 -15.15 -21.86 -16.26
C SER A 423 -16.40 -21.11 -15.77
N GLY A 424 -17.58 -21.56 -16.22
CA GLY A 424 -18.87 -20.96 -15.86
C GLY A 424 -19.29 -19.81 -16.77
N ASP A 425 -20.57 -19.43 -16.68
CA ASP A 425 -21.14 -18.33 -17.47
C ASP A 425 -20.82 -16.96 -16.82
N VAL A 426 -20.49 -15.98 -17.66
CA VAL A 426 -20.34 -14.58 -17.23
C VAL A 426 -21.74 -13.98 -17.08
N LYS A 427 -22.10 -13.57 -15.86
CA LYS A 427 -23.37 -12.91 -15.52
C LYS A 427 -23.31 -11.38 -15.64
N ARG A 428 -22.13 -10.80 -15.40
CA ARG A 428 -21.87 -9.36 -15.31
C ARG A 428 -20.55 -9.02 -16.00
N LYS A 429 -20.53 -7.95 -16.78
CA LYS A 429 -19.33 -7.28 -17.27
C LYS A 429 -19.14 -5.93 -16.57
N VAL A 430 -18.00 -5.75 -15.88
CA VAL A 430 -17.69 -4.50 -15.16
C VAL A 430 -16.39 -3.84 -15.63
N GLY A 431 -16.38 -2.52 -15.64
CA GLY A 431 -15.24 -1.69 -16.02
C GLY A 431 -14.60 -1.06 -14.79
N ILE A 432 -13.29 -1.23 -14.65
CA ILE A 432 -12.46 -0.68 -13.58
C ILE A 432 -11.45 0.27 -14.22
N VAL A 433 -11.54 1.57 -13.95
CA VAL A 433 -10.72 2.60 -14.62
C VAL A 433 -9.79 3.26 -13.61
N GLY A 434 -8.53 3.55 -13.99
CA GLY A 434 -7.54 4.13 -13.09
C GLY A 434 -6.70 5.23 -13.71
N LYS A 435 -6.56 6.38 -13.02
CA LYS A 435 -5.63 7.46 -13.42
C LYS A 435 -4.18 6.94 -13.45
N GLY A 436 -3.57 6.99 -14.63
CA GLY A 436 -2.22 6.49 -14.93
C GLY A 436 -1.19 7.59 -15.21
N VAL A 437 -1.29 8.73 -14.53
CA VAL A 437 -0.32 9.82 -14.70
C VAL A 437 0.93 9.48 -13.88
N THR A 438 1.92 8.89 -14.54
CA THR A 438 3.12 8.33 -13.87
C THR A 438 4.04 9.40 -13.27
N PHE A 439 3.99 10.62 -13.79
CA PHE A 439 4.45 11.82 -13.11
C PHE A 439 3.67 13.04 -13.56
N ASP A 440 3.38 13.95 -12.62
CA ASP A 440 2.61 15.16 -12.85
C ASP A 440 3.38 16.41 -12.41
N ALA A 441 3.86 17.20 -13.37
CA ALA A 441 4.45 18.50 -13.13
C ALA A 441 3.43 19.66 -13.17
N GLY A 442 2.17 19.39 -13.50
CA GLY A 442 1.10 20.37 -13.73
C GLY A 442 1.10 20.99 -15.13
N GLY A 443 1.94 20.52 -16.06
CA GLY A 443 2.12 21.11 -17.38
C GLY A 443 2.51 22.59 -17.32
N TYR A 444 1.99 23.43 -18.22
CA TYR A 444 2.26 24.88 -18.20
C TYR A 444 1.75 25.59 -16.92
N ASN A 445 0.74 25.05 -16.25
CA ASN A 445 0.32 25.43 -14.90
C ASN A 445 1.19 24.76 -13.82
N ILE A 446 2.51 24.87 -13.97
CA ILE A 446 3.51 24.13 -13.19
C ILE A 446 3.25 24.16 -11.68
N LYS A 447 3.26 22.97 -11.05
CA LYS A 447 3.14 22.84 -9.60
C LYS A 447 4.30 23.57 -8.90
N THR A 448 4.00 24.24 -7.79
CA THR A 448 5.00 24.98 -6.99
C THR A 448 5.23 24.38 -5.60
N GLN A 449 4.54 23.28 -5.28
CA GLN A 449 4.59 22.56 -4.01
C GLN A 449 4.35 21.06 -4.28
N MET A 450 4.88 20.18 -3.41
CA MET A 450 4.65 18.72 -3.42
C MET A 450 5.05 17.98 -4.71
N MET A 451 5.76 18.61 -5.65
CA MET A 451 6.11 18.03 -6.95
C MET A 451 6.93 16.74 -6.81
N GLU A 452 7.79 16.66 -5.80
CA GLU A 452 8.60 15.48 -5.47
C GLU A 452 7.78 14.24 -5.08
N LEU A 453 6.51 14.42 -4.69
CA LEU A 453 5.58 13.33 -4.40
C LEU A 453 4.72 12.92 -5.60
N MET A 454 4.69 13.70 -6.69
CA MET A 454 3.78 13.50 -7.84
C MET A 454 4.02 12.23 -8.67
N LYS A 455 5.02 11.41 -8.31
CA LYS A 455 5.08 9.99 -8.70
C LYS A 455 3.84 9.20 -8.25
N PHE A 456 3.20 9.63 -7.15
CA PHE A 456 2.02 8.98 -6.58
C PHE A 456 0.74 9.19 -7.40
N ASP A 457 0.81 10.01 -8.45
CA ASP A 457 -0.36 10.43 -9.24
C ASP A 457 -0.84 9.35 -10.24
N CYS A 458 -0.11 8.24 -10.28
CA CYS A 458 -0.54 6.96 -10.84
C CYS A 458 -1.36 6.12 -9.84
N GLY A 459 -1.63 6.60 -8.63
CA GLY A 459 -2.25 5.83 -7.54
C GLY A 459 -3.56 5.15 -7.92
N GLY A 460 -4.34 5.77 -8.80
CA GLY A 460 -5.53 5.16 -9.42
C GLY A 460 -5.18 3.88 -10.17
N SER A 461 -4.30 3.98 -11.17
CA SER A 461 -3.79 2.83 -11.93
C SER A 461 -3.10 1.78 -11.04
N ALA A 462 -2.40 2.19 -9.98
CA ALA A 462 -1.75 1.29 -9.04
C ALA A 462 -2.77 0.44 -8.25
N ALA A 463 -3.87 1.05 -7.79
CA ALA A 463 -4.98 0.33 -7.15
C ALA A 463 -5.68 -0.62 -8.13
N VAL A 464 -5.88 -0.18 -9.39
CA VAL A 464 -6.48 -0.96 -10.46
C VAL A 464 -5.63 -2.18 -10.85
N LEU A 465 -4.32 -2.03 -11.03
CA LEU A 465 -3.41 -3.15 -11.33
C LEU A 465 -3.18 -4.06 -10.11
N GLY A 466 -3.13 -3.52 -8.90
CA GLY A 466 -3.10 -4.31 -7.66
C GLY A 466 -4.35 -5.18 -7.52
N ALA A 467 -5.54 -4.64 -7.82
CA ALA A 467 -6.79 -5.40 -7.84
C ALA A 467 -6.81 -6.45 -8.98
N ALA A 468 -6.28 -6.12 -10.16
CA ALA A 468 -6.12 -7.07 -11.26
C ALA A 468 -5.24 -8.26 -10.85
N ARG A 469 -4.10 -8.02 -10.18
CA ARG A 469 -3.24 -9.07 -9.62
C ARG A 469 -3.99 -9.95 -8.61
N THR A 470 -4.77 -9.36 -7.71
CA THR A 470 -5.58 -10.13 -6.75
C THR A 470 -6.63 -10.99 -7.46
N VAL A 471 -7.38 -10.43 -8.41
CA VAL A 471 -8.41 -11.14 -9.19
C VAL A 471 -7.82 -12.26 -10.06
N ALA A 472 -6.65 -12.03 -10.67
CA ALA A 472 -5.92 -13.05 -11.43
C ALA A 472 -5.52 -14.25 -10.55
N ALA A 473 -5.29 -14.05 -9.24
CA ALA A 473 -4.93 -15.11 -8.30
C ALA A 473 -6.13 -15.73 -7.55
N SER A 474 -7.19 -14.96 -7.27
CA SER A 474 -8.37 -15.43 -6.52
C SER A 474 -9.51 -15.95 -7.40
N HIS A 475 -9.37 -15.88 -8.72
CA HIS A 475 -10.26 -16.45 -9.75
C HIS A 475 -11.79 -16.30 -9.48
N PRO A 476 -12.34 -15.08 -9.27
CA PRO A 476 -13.76 -14.91 -8.97
C PRO A 476 -14.66 -15.36 -10.13
N GLU A 477 -15.52 -16.33 -9.87
CA GLU A 477 -16.50 -16.84 -10.86
C GLU A 477 -17.57 -15.80 -11.23
N GLY A 478 -18.24 -15.99 -12.37
CA GLY A 478 -19.44 -15.24 -12.76
C GLY A 478 -19.24 -13.81 -13.28
N VAL A 479 -18.04 -13.24 -13.21
CA VAL A 479 -17.76 -11.84 -13.60
C VAL A 479 -16.64 -11.71 -14.65
N GLU A 480 -16.87 -10.87 -15.65
CA GLU A 480 -15.85 -10.39 -16.61
C GLU A 480 -15.42 -8.96 -16.22
N VAL A 481 -14.12 -8.73 -16.08
CA VAL A 481 -13.59 -7.46 -15.55
C VAL A 481 -12.60 -6.84 -16.52
N HIS A 482 -12.83 -5.58 -16.87
CA HIS A 482 -11.96 -4.80 -17.73
C HIS A 482 -11.23 -3.73 -16.92
N PHE A 483 -9.95 -3.94 -16.67
CA PHE A 483 -9.06 -3.00 -15.97
C PHE A 483 -8.39 -2.09 -17.00
N ILE A 484 -8.64 -0.79 -16.93
CA ILE A 484 -8.34 0.20 -17.97
C ILE A 484 -7.52 1.34 -17.38
N VAL A 485 -6.37 1.65 -18.00
CA VAL A 485 -5.48 2.73 -17.56
C VAL A 485 -4.96 3.50 -18.77
N ALA A 486 -5.24 4.81 -18.82
CA ALA A 486 -4.66 5.73 -19.79
C ALA A 486 -3.32 6.26 -19.25
N ALA A 487 -2.19 5.61 -19.58
CA ALA A 487 -0.89 5.92 -18.97
C ALA A 487 -0.11 6.99 -19.73
N CYS A 488 0.30 8.05 -19.03
CA CYS A 488 1.08 9.17 -19.59
C CYS A 488 1.90 9.89 -18.50
N GLU A 489 2.60 10.96 -18.88
CA GLU A 489 3.23 11.94 -17.97
C GLU A 489 2.77 13.35 -18.35
N ASN A 490 2.50 14.21 -17.37
CA ASN A 490 2.09 15.60 -17.57
C ASN A 490 3.29 16.53 -17.41
N LEU A 491 4.05 16.71 -18.50
CA LEU A 491 5.35 17.39 -18.54
C LEU A 491 5.36 18.64 -19.42
N ILE A 492 6.42 19.45 -19.30
CA ILE A 492 6.58 20.71 -20.04
C ILE A 492 7.65 20.54 -21.13
N ASN A 493 7.23 20.60 -22.39
CA ASN A 493 8.11 20.72 -23.55
C ASN A 493 7.47 21.65 -24.60
N GLY A 494 8.17 21.93 -25.70
CA GLY A 494 7.66 22.79 -26.79
C GLY A 494 6.49 22.22 -27.62
N ARG A 495 6.00 21.01 -27.28
CA ARG A 495 4.85 20.32 -27.90
C ARG A 495 3.65 20.21 -26.95
N ALA A 496 3.84 20.49 -25.65
CA ALA A 496 2.82 20.31 -24.61
C ALA A 496 1.56 21.14 -24.89
N TYR A 497 0.40 20.59 -24.53
CA TYR A 497 -0.87 21.31 -24.52
C TYR A 497 -0.88 22.44 -23.47
N ARG A 498 -1.73 23.44 -23.66
CA ARG A 498 -1.66 24.74 -22.98
C ARG A 498 -3.04 25.17 -22.45
N PRO A 499 -3.09 26.10 -21.50
CA PRO A 499 -4.29 26.89 -21.24
C PRO A 499 -4.81 27.55 -22.53
N SER A 500 -6.13 27.64 -22.66
CA SER A 500 -6.88 28.07 -23.85
C SER A 500 -6.77 27.14 -25.08
N ASP A 501 -6.12 25.98 -25.01
CA ASP A 501 -6.31 24.94 -26.04
C ASP A 501 -7.70 24.31 -25.90
N ILE A 502 -8.35 24.02 -27.04
CA ILE A 502 -9.57 23.22 -27.09
C ILE A 502 -9.19 21.80 -27.53
N LEU A 503 -9.48 20.82 -26.68
CA LEU A 503 -9.28 19.41 -26.96
C LEU A 503 -10.57 18.77 -27.48
N VAL A 504 -10.47 17.61 -28.12
CA VAL A 504 -11.63 16.79 -28.53
C VAL A 504 -11.46 15.40 -27.94
N ALA A 505 -12.43 14.95 -27.17
CA ALA A 505 -12.49 13.59 -26.64
C ALA A 505 -13.10 12.61 -27.66
N SER A 506 -12.88 11.31 -27.45
CA SER A 506 -13.34 10.21 -28.31
C SER A 506 -14.86 10.08 -28.44
N ASN A 507 -15.66 10.72 -27.56
CA ASN A 507 -17.12 10.87 -27.73
C ASN A 507 -17.53 12.12 -28.53
N GLY A 508 -16.58 12.83 -29.14
CA GLY A 508 -16.78 14.04 -29.93
C GLY A 508 -16.93 15.34 -29.12
N LYS A 509 -16.91 15.29 -27.79
CA LYS A 509 -17.01 16.50 -26.94
C LYS A 509 -15.76 17.36 -27.05
N THR A 510 -15.97 18.66 -27.21
CA THR A 510 -14.91 19.68 -27.14
C THR A 510 -14.71 20.17 -25.70
N ILE A 511 -13.45 20.29 -25.28
CA ILE A 511 -13.07 20.65 -23.89
C ILE A 511 -12.13 21.85 -23.92
N GLU A 512 -12.54 22.98 -23.33
CA GLU A 512 -11.67 24.13 -23.08
C GLU A 512 -10.74 23.85 -21.88
N VAL A 513 -9.42 23.87 -22.11
CA VAL A 513 -8.43 23.69 -21.04
C VAL A 513 -8.14 25.03 -20.38
N LEU A 514 -8.60 25.20 -19.13
CA LEU A 514 -8.27 26.38 -18.31
C LEU A 514 -7.04 26.15 -17.44
N ASN A 515 -6.73 24.89 -17.13
CA ASN A 515 -5.61 24.51 -16.27
C ASN A 515 -5.04 23.15 -16.70
N THR A 516 -3.73 23.09 -16.97
CA THR A 516 -3.02 21.83 -17.28
C THR A 516 -2.65 21.02 -16.04
N ASP A 517 -2.87 21.56 -14.84
CA ASP A 517 -2.83 20.89 -13.52
C ASP A 517 -4.22 20.29 -13.15
N ALA A 518 -5.02 20.04 -14.18
CA ALA A 518 -6.31 19.33 -14.13
C ALA A 518 -6.37 18.33 -15.30
N GLU A 519 -5.28 17.58 -15.44
CA GLU A 519 -4.96 16.58 -16.46
C GLU A 519 -5.66 15.24 -16.26
N GLY A 520 -5.82 14.76 -15.04
CA GLY A 520 -6.30 13.40 -14.74
C GLY A 520 -7.72 13.19 -15.23
N ARG A 521 -8.56 14.22 -15.13
CA ARG A 521 -9.92 14.20 -15.70
C ARG A 521 -9.91 14.18 -17.24
N LEU A 522 -8.90 14.76 -17.88
CA LEU A 522 -8.74 14.76 -19.34
C LEU A 522 -8.28 13.38 -19.85
N THR A 523 -7.45 12.65 -19.10
CA THR A 523 -7.07 11.27 -19.43
C THR A 523 -8.20 10.29 -19.13
N MET A 524 -8.92 10.49 -18.02
CA MET A 524 -10.10 9.68 -17.67
C MET A 524 -11.29 9.94 -18.60
N ALA A 525 -11.43 11.10 -19.22
CA ALA A 525 -12.47 11.37 -20.22
C ALA A 525 -12.46 10.33 -21.36
N ASP A 526 -11.29 10.03 -21.93
CA ASP A 526 -11.16 9.03 -22.99
C ASP A 526 -11.19 7.58 -22.45
N ALA A 527 -10.67 7.34 -21.25
CA ALA A 527 -10.72 6.01 -20.62
C ALA A 527 -12.15 5.58 -20.26
N LEU A 528 -12.99 6.51 -19.79
CA LEU A 528 -14.40 6.29 -19.48
C LEU A 528 -15.23 6.05 -20.75
N VAL A 529 -15.00 6.81 -21.82
CA VAL A 529 -15.65 6.57 -23.12
C VAL A 529 -15.26 5.19 -23.67
N TYR A 530 -14.00 4.77 -23.52
CA TYR A 530 -13.55 3.43 -23.91
C TYR A 530 -14.26 2.32 -23.11
N ALA A 531 -14.34 2.47 -21.78
CA ALA A 531 -15.03 1.54 -20.87
C ALA A 531 -16.54 1.43 -21.17
N ASP A 532 -17.20 2.56 -21.45
CA ASP A 532 -18.61 2.62 -21.77
C ASP A 532 -18.92 2.06 -23.18
N LYS A 533 -18.19 2.52 -24.20
CA LYS A 533 -18.59 2.35 -25.63
C LYS A 533 -17.83 1.27 -26.40
N GLU A 534 -16.51 1.06 -26.19
CA GLU A 534 -15.77 -0.01 -26.88
C GLU A 534 -15.82 -1.33 -26.09
N VAL A 535 -15.70 -1.26 -24.76
CA VAL A 535 -15.78 -2.43 -23.87
C VAL A 535 -17.22 -2.87 -23.60
N GLY A 536 -18.14 -1.92 -23.51
CA GLY A 536 -19.55 -2.17 -23.22
C GLY A 536 -19.81 -2.57 -21.76
N ALA A 537 -19.05 -2.04 -20.79
CA ALA A 537 -19.23 -2.35 -19.38
C ALA A 537 -20.63 -1.96 -18.88
N GLU A 538 -21.22 -2.78 -18.00
CA GLU A 538 -22.54 -2.56 -17.40
C GLU A 538 -22.47 -1.56 -16.25
N LYS A 539 -21.52 -1.79 -15.31
CA LYS A 539 -21.15 -0.87 -14.23
C LYS A 539 -19.71 -0.41 -14.42
N ILE A 540 -19.41 0.84 -14.06
CA ILE A 540 -18.06 1.43 -14.13
C ILE A 540 -17.66 2.01 -12.76
N VAL A 541 -16.48 1.64 -12.27
CA VAL A 541 -15.85 2.22 -11.08
C VAL A 541 -14.50 2.80 -11.47
N GLU A 542 -14.27 4.07 -11.17
CA GLU A 542 -13.05 4.81 -11.51
C GLU A 542 -12.34 5.30 -10.25
N LEU A 543 -11.03 5.06 -10.15
CA LEU A 543 -10.17 5.49 -9.05
C LEU A 543 -9.10 6.46 -9.56
N SER A 544 -8.98 7.60 -8.91
CA SER A 544 -7.97 8.61 -9.25
C SER A 544 -7.49 9.43 -8.06
N THR A 545 -6.23 9.83 -8.11
CA THR A 545 -5.66 10.92 -7.32
C THR A 545 -6.09 12.25 -7.97
N LEU A 546 -7.38 12.58 -7.86
CA LEU A 546 -7.98 13.57 -8.77
C LEU A 546 -7.93 15.00 -8.25
N THR A 547 -8.13 15.21 -6.94
CA THR A 547 -8.17 16.57 -6.38
C THR A 547 -7.56 16.70 -4.99
N GLY A 548 -6.69 17.70 -4.83
CA GLY A 548 -6.35 18.25 -3.51
C GLY A 548 -7.56 18.81 -2.75
N ALA A 549 -8.66 19.11 -3.44
CA ALA A 549 -9.93 19.50 -2.83
C ALA A 549 -10.57 18.36 -2.02
N CYS A 550 -10.43 17.10 -2.45
CA CYS A 550 -10.86 15.94 -1.65
C CYS A 550 -10.00 15.78 -0.40
N MET A 551 -8.66 15.95 -0.52
CA MET A 551 -7.74 15.93 0.63
C MET A 551 -8.11 17.00 1.69
N VAL A 552 -8.50 18.21 1.25
CA VAL A 552 -8.93 19.29 2.16
C VAL A 552 -10.28 19.00 2.82
N ALA A 553 -11.15 18.18 2.20
CA ALA A 553 -12.47 17.84 2.72
C ALA A 553 -12.49 16.61 3.65
N LEU A 554 -11.68 15.57 3.35
CA LEU A 554 -11.72 14.26 4.02
C LEU A 554 -10.39 13.85 4.68
N GLY A 555 -9.32 14.65 4.52
CA GLY A 555 -8.00 14.38 5.05
C GLY A 555 -7.24 13.31 4.26
N ASP A 556 -6.36 12.58 4.95
CA ASP A 556 -5.43 11.60 4.38
C ASP A 556 -5.81 10.13 4.69
N LYS A 557 -7.01 9.88 5.25
CA LYS A 557 -7.45 8.53 5.70
C LYS A 557 -8.78 8.04 5.09
N LEU A 558 -9.46 8.83 4.26
CA LEU A 558 -10.69 8.44 3.56
C LEU A 558 -10.68 8.92 2.10
N SER A 559 -11.19 8.12 1.18
CA SER A 559 -11.50 8.56 -0.19
C SER A 559 -12.91 9.14 -0.28
N GLY A 560 -13.13 10.07 -1.21
CA GLY A 560 -14.47 10.57 -1.52
C GLY A 560 -15.09 9.76 -2.67
N MET A 561 -16.34 9.32 -2.52
CA MET A 561 -17.07 8.56 -3.53
C MET A 561 -18.26 9.38 -4.08
N TRP A 562 -18.31 9.58 -5.39
CA TRP A 562 -19.41 10.26 -6.08
C TRP A 562 -20.10 9.31 -7.06
N THR A 563 -21.41 9.14 -6.90
CA THR A 563 -22.26 8.41 -7.84
C THR A 563 -23.72 8.87 -7.75
N HIS A 564 -24.41 8.88 -8.89
CA HIS A 564 -25.86 9.05 -8.98
C HIS A 564 -26.65 7.76 -8.71
N ASP A 565 -25.98 6.63 -8.56
CA ASP A 565 -26.57 5.30 -8.39
C ASP A 565 -26.50 4.85 -6.93
N ASP A 566 -27.67 4.58 -6.32
CA ASP A 566 -27.77 4.25 -4.90
C ASP A 566 -27.34 2.81 -4.58
N ASP A 567 -27.54 1.87 -5.51
CA ASP A 567 -27.16 0.47 -5.33
C ASP A 567 -25.63 0.33 -5.44
N LEU A 568 -25.00 0.94 -6.45
CA LEU A 568 -23.54 0.97 -6.60
C LEU A 568 -22.86 1.69 -5.41
N ALA A 569 -23.50 2.72 -4.84
CA ALA A 569 -23.02 3.34 -3.61
C ALA A 569 -23.04 2.35 -2.43
N ALA A 570 -24.15 1.64 -2.20
CA ALA A 570 -24.29 0.66 -1.13
C ALA A 570 -23.30 -0.52 -1.29
N GLU A 571 -23.08 -0.98 -2.52
CA GLU A 571 -22.08 -2.03 -2.85
C GLU A 571 -20.65 -1.61 -2.47
N LEU A 572 -20.27 -0.38 -2.81
CA LEU A 572 -18.94 0.17 -2.54
C LEU A 572 -18.77 0.53 -1.05
N GLU A 573 -19.79 1.06 -0.38
CA GLU A 573 -19.79 1.26 1.08
C GLU A 573 -19.66 -0.08 1.82
N ALA A 574 -20.38 -1.12 1.40
CA ALA A 574 -20.28 -2.47 1.96
C ALA A 574 -18.92 -3.15 1.65
N SER A 575 -18.28 -2.82 0.52
CA SER A 575 -16.89 -3.25 0.24
C SER A 575 -15.87 -2.47 1.09
N SER A 576 -16.08 -1.17 1.28
CA SER A 576 -15.25 -0.30 2.10
C SER A 576 -15.25 -0.70 3.57
N LYS A 577 -16.43 -0.96 4.15
CA LYS A 577 -16.57 -1.47 5.52
C LYS A 577 -15.84 -2.80 5.69
N ALA A 578 -16.00 -3.74 4.76
CA ALA A 578 -15.39 -5.06 4.84
C ALA A 578 -13.86 -5.04 4.64
N SER A 579 -13.35 -4.20 3.74
CA SER A 579 -11.92 -4.14 3.38
C SER A 579 -11.07 -3.29 4.32
N GLY A 580 -11.66 -2.28 4.95
CA GLY A 580 -10.94 -1.22 5.67
C GLY A 580 -10.39 -0.11 4.78
N ASP A 581 -10.53 -0.21 3.45
CA ASP A 581 -10.21 0.86 2.50
C ASP A 581 -11.34 1.90 2.54
N LYS A 582 -11.28 2.80 3.53
CA LYS A 582 -12.36 3.73 3.88
C LYS A 582 -12.71 4.70 2.75
N THR A 583 -13.99 4.72 2.37
CA THR A 583 -14.59 5.71 1.49
C THR A 583 -15.79 6.38 2.16
N TRP A 584 -16.16 7.57 1.68
CA TRP A 584 -17.32 8.31 2.15
C TRP A 584 -18.14 8.80 0.97
N ARG A 585 -19.46 8.58 0.96
CA ARG A 585 -20.32 9.06 -0.12
C ARG A 585 -20.49 10.57 -0.06
N MET A 586 -20.15 11.22 -1.15
CA MET A 586 -20.14 12.67 -1.31
C MET A 586 -21.28 13.12 -2.21
N PRO A 587 -21.88 14.31 -1.95
CA PRO A 587 -23.00 14.80 -2.74
C PRO A 587 -22.55 15.22 -4.15
N LEU A 588 -23.41 14.96 -5.13
CA LEU A 588 -23.19 15.29 -6.56
C LEU A 588 -24.28 16.26 -7.10
N PRO A 589 -24.42 17.48 -6.54
CA PRO A 589 -25.44 18.46 -6.91
C PRO A 589 -25.23 19.04 -8.32
N ALA A 590 -26.27 18.95 -9.16
CA ALA A 590 -26.22 19.38 -10.56
C ALA A 590 -26.02 20.89 -10.76
N GLU A 591 -26.31 21.71 -9.74
CA GLU A 591 -26.08 23.15 -9.71
C GLU A 591 -24.60 23.53 -9.90
N TYR A 592 -23.68 22.57 -9.72
CA TYR A 592 -22.25 22.75 -9.98
C TYR A 592 -21.85 22.46 -11.45
N GLU A 593 -22.73 21.87 -12.30
CA GLU A 593 -22.48 21.77 -13.76
C GLU A 593 -22.39 23.17 -14.39
N ASP A 594 -23.06 24.19 -13.81
CA ASP A 594 -22.94 25.59 -14.23
C ASP A 594 -21.52 26.15 -14.15
N GLN A 595 -20.66 25.57 -13.31
CA GLN A 595 -19.23 25.93 -13.22
C GLN A 595 -18.37 25.28 -14.32
N LEU A 596 -18.92 24.35 -15.10
CA LEU A 596 -18.23 23.63 -16.19
C LEU A 596 -18.62 24.13 -17.58
N LYS A 597 -19.48 25.15 -17.69
CA LYS A 597 -19.90 25.76 -18.96
C LYS A 597 -18.77 26.59 -19.57
N SER A 598 -18.20 26.11 -20.67
CA SER A 598 -17.31 26.91 -21.55
C SER A 598 -18.13 27.95 -22.35
N LYS A 599 -17.44 28.95 -22.91
CA LYS A 599 -18.00 29.90 -23.89
C LYS A 599 -17.64 29.57 -25.34
N ILE A 600 -16.72 28.63 -25.56
CA ILE A 600 -16.09 28.33 -26.86
C ILE A 600 -16.00 26.83 -27.18
N ALA A 601 -16.31 25.97 -26.21
CA ALA A 601 -16.37 24.51 -26.30
C ALA A 601 -17.64 23.99 -25.59
N ASP A 602 -17.88 22.68 -25.62
CA ASP A 602 -19.04 22.05 -24.95
C ASP A 602 -18.91 22.08 -23.42
N ILE A 603 -17.68 22.04 -22.91
CA ILE A 603 -17.34 22.01 -21.48
C ILE A 603 -15.96 22.64 -21.25
N GLN A 604 -15.67 23.13 -20.05
CA GLN A 604 -14.31 23.51 -19.63
C GLN A 604 -13.78 22.54 -18.56
N ASN A 605 -12.46 22.29 -18.54
CA ASN A 605 -11.90 21.25 -17.66
C ASN A 605 -11.90 21.63 -16.16
N LEU A 606 -11.96 22.92 -15.83
CA LEU A 606 -11.85 23.43 -14.46
C LEU A 606 -13.14 24.12 -14.01
N GLY A 607 -13.64 23.72 -12.83
CA GLY A 607 -14.69 24.45 -12.12
C GLY A 607 -14.17 25.69 -11.37
N GLY A 608 -15.01 26.28 -10.53
CA GLY A 608 -14.60 27.33 -9.61
C GLY A 608 -13.78 26.83 -8.43
N LYS A 609 -13.26 27.77 -7.63
CA LYS A 609 -12.46 27.48 -6.42
C LYS A 609 -13.20 26.62 -5.38
N TYR A 610 -14.52 26.72 -5.30
CA TYR A 610 -15.35 26.07 -4.28
C TYR A 610 -16.10 24.88 -4.87
N GLY A 611 -15.98 23.72 -4.22
CA GLY A 611 -16.53 22.45 -4.74
C GLY A 611 -15.64 21.78 -5.80
N GLY A 612 -14.32 22.02 -5.79
CA GLY A 612 -13.38 21.50 -6.79
C GLY A 612 -13.46 19.98 -7.02
N ALA A 613 -13.70 19.17 -5.97
CA ALA A 613 -13.92 17.73 -6.07
C ALA A 613 -15.28 17.39 -6.72
N ILE A 614 -16.36 18.09 -6.35
CA ILE A 614 -17.69 17.93 -6.94
C ILE A 614 -17.64 18.27 -8.44
N THR A 615 -17.00 19.38 -8.83
CA THR A 615 -16.85 19.74 -10.24
C THR A 615 -15.94 18.79 -11.03
N ALA A 616 -15.01 18.09 -10.36
CA ALA A 616 -14.24 17.01 -10.99
C ALA A 616 -15.12 15.78 -11.26
N ALA A 617 -15.88 15.34 -10.26
CA ALA A 617 -16.82 14.23 -10.39
C ALA A 617 -17.90 14.50 -11.46
N LEU A 618 -18.47 15.72 -11.49
CA LEU A 618 -19.42 16.13 -12.53
C LEU A 618 -18.77 16.13 -13.92
N PHE A 619 -17.54 16.63 -14.06
CA PHE A 619 -16.82 16.60 -15.34
C PHE A 619 -16.74 15.16 -15.89
N LEU A 620 -16.39 14.18 -15.06
CA LEU A 620 -16.32 12.76 -15.48
C LEU A 620 -17.70 12.20 -15.92
N ASN A 621 -18.80 12.65 -15.31
CA ASN A 621 -20.16 12.22 -15.68
C ASN A 621 -20.61 12.67 -17.09
N HIS A 622 -19.85 13.53 -17.79
CA HIS A 622 -20.09 13.82 -19.21
C HIS A 622 -19.46 12.79 -20.18
N PHE A 623 -18.72 11.80 -19.67
CA PHE A 623 -17.96 10.81 -20.45
C PHE A 623 -18.45 9.36 -20.28
N VAL A 624 -19.50 9.14 -19.49
CA VAL A 624 -20.24 7.88 -19.37
C VAL A 624 -21.71 8.13 -19.72
N ASP A 625 -22.40 7.12 -20.26
CA ASP A 625 -23.86 7.14 -20.45
C ASP A 625 -24.59 7.41 -19.12
N LYS A 626 -25.43 8.46 -19.05
CA LYS A 626 -26.21 8.81 -17.85
C LYS A 626 -27.25 7.72 -17.43
N LYS A 627 -27.32 6.58 -18.14
CA LYS A 627 -28.13 5.40 -17.80
C LYS A 627 -27.34 4.23 -17.20
N LYS A 628 -26.01 4.32 -17.11
CA LYS A 628 -25.16 3.26 -16.53
C LYS A 628 -24.75 3.62 -15.10
N PRO A 629 -24.72 2.65 -14.16
CA PRO A 629 -24.10 2.86 -12.85
C PRO A 629 -22.63 3.22 -13.00
N PHE A 630 -22.27 4.43 -12.57
CA PHE A 630 -20.91 4.95 -12.59
C PHE A 630 -20.55 5.54 -11.22
N ALA A 631 -19.38 5.17 -10.69
CA ALA A 631 -18.82 5.76 -9.48
C ALA A 631 -17.40 6.27 -9.72
N HIS A 632 -17.15 7.52 -9.29
CA HIS A 632 -15.82 8.11 -9.17
C HIS A 632 -15.37 8.05 -7.71
N VAL A 633 -14.14 7.60 -7.46
CA VAL A 633 -13.53 7.50 -6.13
C VAL A 633 -12.21 8.28 -6.10
N ASP A 634 -12.23 9.48 -5.51
CA ASP A 634 -11.02 10.31 -5.34
C ASP A 634 -10.19 9.79 -4.16
N ILE A 635 -9.05 9.19 -4.47
CA ILE A 635 -8.10 8.60 -3.53
C ILE A 635 -6.88 9.51 -3.26
N ALA A 636 -6.90 10.79 -3.70
CA ALA A 636 -5.79 11.72 -3.52
C ALA A 636 -5.32 11.90 -2.07
N GLY A 637 -6.22 11.75 -1.09
CA GLY A 637 -5.89 11.71 0.33
C GLY A 637 -5.20 10.40 0.74
N PRO A 638 -5.90 9.26 0.73
CA PRO A 638 -5.41 8.02 1.33
C PRO A 638 -4.37 7.24 0.51
N VAL A 639 -3.97 7.67 -0.67
CA VAL A 639 -2.91 7.02 -1.47
C VAL A 639 -1.53 7.01 -0.76
N TRP A 640 -1.26 7.99 0.10
CA TRP A 640 0.06 8.20 0.72
C TRP A 640 -0.04 8.60 2.19
N ASP A 641 0.77 7.94 3.03
CA ASP A 641 0.93 8.25 4.44
C ASP A 641 2.35 8.79 4.70
N ALA A 642 2.45 9.88 5.46
CA ALA A 642 3.73 10.57 5.69
C ALA A 642 4.77 9.76 6.49
N THR A 643 4.37 8.66 7.15
CA THR A 643 5.28 7.79 7.93
C THR A 643 5.67 6.53 7.15
N THR A 644 4.74 5.99 6.36
CA THR A 644 4.88 4.67 5.73
C THR A 644 4.98 4.68 4.20
N GLY A 645 4.77 5.83 3.56
CA GLY A 645 4.80 5.99 2.11
C GLY A 645 3.48 5.56 1.46
N ALA A 646 3.56 4.87 0.32
CA ALA A 646 2.38 4.35 -0.36
C ALA A 646 1.54 3.42 0.54
N THR A 647 0.23 3.62 0.57
CA THR A 647 -0.69 2.86 1.44
C THR A 647 -1.21 1.58 0.80
N GLY A 648 -1.35 1.56 -0.52
CA GLY A 648 -2.05 0.50 -1.26
C GLY A 648 -3.59 0.63 -1.27
N HIS A 649 -4.13 1.76 -0.80
CA HIS A 649 -5.58 2.01 -0.70
C HIS A 649 -6.29 1.86 -2.05
N GLY A 650 -7.48 1.25 -2.03
CA GLY A 650 -8.32 1.04 -3.21
C GLY A 650 -8.23 -0.38 -3.78
N VAL A 651 -7.11 -1.09 -3.57
CA VAL A 651 -6.96 -2.49 -4.02
C VAL A 651 -8.01 -3.39 -3.38
N LYS A 652 -8.20 -3.28 -2.06
CA LYS A 652 -9.10 -4.17 -1.32
C LYS A 652 -10.56 -3.75 -1.48
N LEU A 653 -10.82 -2.45 -1.62
CA LEU A 653 -12.12 -1.91 -2.04
C LEU A 653 -12.57 -2.51 -3.39
N LEU A 654 -11.69 -2.48 -4.40
CA LEU A 654 -11.96 -3.01 -5.73
C LEU A 654 -12.10 -4.53 -5.74
N ALA A 655 -11.14 -5.27 -5.19
CA ALA A 655 -11.18 -6.73 -5.16
C ALA A 655 -12.44 -7.26 -4.43
N GLY A 656 -12.79 -6.66 -3.28
CA GLY A 656 -13.98 -7.02 -2.50
C GLY A 656 -15.31 -6.60 -3.16
N TRP A 657 -15.30 -5.63 -4.08
CA TRP A 657 -16.46 -5.27 -4.89
C TRP A 657 -16.64 -6.22 -6.08
N ILE A 658 -15.55 -6.48 -6.82
CA ILE A 658 -15.52 -7.40 -7.97
C ILE A 658 -16.02 -8.79 -7.59
N GLU A 659 -15.57 -9.32 -6.44
CA GLU A 659 -15.96 -10.66 -5.98
C GLU A 659 -17.47 -10.79 -5.69
N LYS A 660 -18.17 -9.69 -5.40
CA LYS A 660 -19.63 -9.69 -5.20
C LYS A 660 -20.39 -9.72 -6.53
N GLN A 661 -19.92 -8.98 -7.55
CA GLN A 661 -20.59 -8.87 -8.85
C GLN A 661 -20.79 -10.23 -9.54
N GLY A 662 -19.90 -11.20 -9.31
CA GLY A 662 -20.04 -12.55 -9.86
C GLY A 662 -21.04 -13.46 -9.11
N LYS A 663 -21.38 -13.12 -7.86
CA LYS A 663 -22.25 -13.93 -6.99
C LYS A 663 -23.73 -13.54 -7.13
N GLU A 664 -23.98 -12.25 -7.37
CA GLU A 664 -25.27 -11.66 -7.75
C GLU A 664 -25.71 -11.98 -9.20
#